data_AF-A0A1W9L4B7-F1
#
_entry.id   AF-A0A1W9L4B7-F1
#
_cell.length_a   1.000
_cell.length_b   1.000
_cell.length_c   1.000
_cell.angle_alpha   90.00
_cell.angle_beta   90.00
_cell.angle_gamma   90.00
#
_symmetry.space_group_name_H-M   'P 1'
#
loop_
_entity.id
_entity.type
_entity.pdbx_description
1 polymer ?
#
loop_
_entity_poly.entity_id
_entity_poly.type
_entity_poly.pdbx_seq_one_letter_code
_entity_poly.pdbx_strand_id
1 'polypeptide(L)'
;MTTEHATLCINCLHKQSRLTPCPRCGYNEHHYQHHPLYLKPRTLLENQYILGKTLGQGGFGVTYIGLDKWLQKKVAIKEYLPATLATRDFQTAHIIPLKKQEQAFNQGLQSFIREARNLARFNHPHIVKVLNFFKSHQTGYMVMEYLAGTSPATRLSVADALAIMLPILDALAEIHTQQIYHCDISIHNIRITEAGTPILIDFGAVRQKVSEHSHSLALVLKHGYAPLEQYSGQGNIGPWTDIYACGALLYLLLTGNLPPAATDRLNNDTLITPITIIKQISPALNDAIMCALALEPAHRFQSVQAFKAALQGQSPIIQLTTPTTPIPTVRRKNNRFTSTLLSLLLISSSFLFVSPDWISETLEKFFPPQITEQPVTTIKKPINIIPQPIINSAPQPIVQETAQQKTNQDLQKIAQHYEQVARTAQTQGSLTLSLDMVQQGLKIIPTHAELQALEQQLQTQIAQKQQIMQLFERAEQHFKLHQLEAAYQTYQAILQIDTQQIAAKKGLQSIAEAYVQQAQRKPLPESLLLVNKGLALFPQHLGLQSLRAELTSVLTRQQHIDSLLKEAEKYRQALRLTEPPQTNAYETYQKVLALAPAHPKATVGLNKIADQYAELARAESDNLQKKRHFIEKGLKISPIHYGLLVLNEQLEAHKQSPKLPTSVQEVSIQSTDSPPSPVQILPTDTTKDLLITAQQQVDADKLEEALQIYKNILVIDPNHSQATSGLQTIVSRYEQLARYQQQQANFSASLTLIAKGLAIDPKHKGLTRLKEELSLQTIKKSVSQTSGTTVAPIIFTPTF
;
A
#
# COMPACT_ATOMS: atom_id res chain seq x y z
N MET A 1 -1.80 40.07 23.15
CA MET A 1 -3.00 40.53 22.40
C MET A 1 -3.91 39.33 22.17
N THR A 2 -5.04 39.26 22.87
CA THR A 2 -6.02 38.18 22.71
C THR A 2 -6.67 38.32 21.34
N THR A 3 -6.22 37.52 20.38
CA THR A 3 -6.82 37.46 19.04
C THR A 3 -8.31 37.19 19.17
N GLU A 4 -9.13 37.96 18.47
CA GLU A 4 -10.61 37.92 18.55
C GLU A 4 -11.19 36.50 18.42
N HIS A 5 -10.48 35.64 17.69
CA HIS A 5 -10.80 34.24 17.43
C HIS A 5 -10.55 33.29 18.61
N ALA A 6 -9.83 33.73 19.65
CA ALA A 6 -9.57 32.97 20.87
C ALA A 6 -10.85 32.60 21.66
N THR A 7 -11.96 33.28 21.35
CA THR A 7 -13.30 33.14 21.95
C THR A 7 -14.24 32.27 21.12
N LEU A 8 -13.81 31.73 19.98
CA LEU A 8 -14.68 30.86 19.17
C LEU A 8 -14.78 29.47 19.79
N CYS A 9 -15.99 28.92 19.85
CA CYS A 9 -16.19 27.49 20.14
C CYS A 9 -15.60 26.65 19.00
N ILE A 10 -14.76 25.66 19.31
CA ILE A 10 -14.07 24.88 18.27
C ILE A 10 -15.01 23.97 17.46
N ASN A 11 -16.22 23.68 17.96
CA ASN A 11 -17.20 22.83 17.28
C ASN A 11 -18.18 23.65 16.42
N CYS A 12 -18.86 24.63 17.02
CA CYS A 12 -19.89 25.40 16.29
C CYS A 12 -19.37 26.71 15.68
N LEU A 13 -18.14 27.11 15.99
CA LEU A 13 -17.48 28.34 15.51
C LEU A 13 -18.26 29.62 15.82
N HIS A 14 -19.09 29.59 16.85
CA HIS A 14 -19.77 30.77 17.36
C HIS A 14 -18.91 31.50 18.40
N LYS A 15 -18.94 32.84 18.39
CA LYS A 15 -18.17 33.71 19.27
C LYS A 15 -18.80 33.72 20.66
N GLN A 16 -18.11 33.20 21.68
CA GLN A 16 -18.60 33.16 23.07
C GLN A 16 -17.43 33.27 24.07
N SER A 17 -17.69 33.61 25.34
CA SER A 17 -16.71 33.32 26.41
C SER A 17 -16.36 31.83 26.38
N ARG A 18 -15.11 31.43 26.67
CA ARG A 18 -14.59 30.03 26.66
C ARG A 18 -15.27 29.14 27.72
N LEU A 19 -16.59 29.09 27.71
CA LEU A 19 -17.42 28.28 28.59
C LEU A 19 -17.50 26.89 28.00
N THR A 20 -17.23 25.91 28.85
CA THR A 20 -17.29 24.49 28.53
C THR A 20 -18.23 23.83 29.53
N PRO A 21 -19.32 23.16 29.10
CA PRO A 21 -19.75 22.94 27.70
C PRO A 21 -20.21 24.22 26.99
N CYS A 22 -20.09 24.26 25.66
CA CYS A 22 -20.54 25.38 24.85
C CYS A 22 -22.08 25.55 24.99
N PRO A 23 -22.59 26.71 25.40
CA PRO A 23 -24.02 26.91 25.62
C PRO A 23 -24.85 26.87 24.33
N ARG A 24 -24.23 27.02 23.14
CA ARG A 24 -24.93 26.95 21.87
C ARG A 24 -25.07 25.54 21.31
N CYS A 25 -24.02 24.72 21.41
CA CYS A 25 -24.00 23.40 20.76
C CYS A 25 -23.77 22.24 21.74
N GLY A 26 -23.68 22.51 23.04
CA GLY A 26 -23.42 21.51 24.08
C GLY A 26 -22.01 20.90 24.06
N TYR A 27 -21.15 21.29 23.11
CA TYR A 27 -19.86 20.65 22.92
C TYR A 27 -18.91 20.94 24.10
N ASN A 28 -18.36 19.88 24.70
CA ASN A 28 -17.37 19.98 25.75
C ASN A 28 -15.95 19.97 25.15
N GLU A 29 -15.24 21.09 25.19
CA GLU A 29 -13.89 21.21 24.66
C GLU A 29 -12.86 20.35 25.41
N HIS A 30 -13.10 19.97 26.68
CA HIS A 30 -12.20 19.07 27.41
C HIS A 30 -12.18 17.65 26.82
N HIS A 31 -13.20 17.27 26.05
CA HIS A 31 -13.22 15.98 25.34
C HIS A 31 -12.51 16.03 23.98
N TYR A 32 -12.00 17.19 23.56
CA TYR A 32 -11.26 17.29 22.32
C TYR A 32 -9.87 16.68 22.48
N GLN A 33 -9.66 15.53 21.84
CA GLN A 33 -8.35 14.88 21.80
C GLN A 33 -7.45 15.57 20.79
N HIS A 34 -6.35 16.13 21.26
CA HIS A 34 -5.35 16.74 20.41
C HIS A 34 -4.49 15.67 19.75
N HIS A 35 -4.46 15.66 18.43
CA HIS A 35 -3.48 14.87 17.70
C HIS A 35 -2.18 15.67 17.52
N PRO A 36 -1.00 15.11 17.82
CA PRO A 36 0.28 15.84 17.76
C PRO A 36 0.56 16.47 16.39
N LEU A 37 0.18 15.79 15.31
CA LEU A 37 0.48 16.26 13.94
C LEU A 37 -0.53 17.29 13.39
N TYR A 38 -1.61 17.60 14.11
CA TYR A 38 -2.67 18.46 13.58
C TYR A 38 -2.50 19.91 14.04
N LEU A 39 -2.96 20.83 13.20
CA LEU A 39 -3.07 22.22 13.60
C LEU A 39 -4.03 22.36 14.79
N LYS A 40 -3.65 23.22 15.73
CA LYS A 40 -4.46 23.50 16.91
C LYS A 40 -5.75 24.22 16.48
N PRO A 41 -6.90 23.93 17.13
CA PRO A 41 -8.08 24.75 16.93
C PRO A 41 -7.78 26.23 17.16
N ARG A 42 -8.48 27.09 16.41
CA ARG A 42 -8.35 28.56 16.36
C ARG A 42 -7.07 29.06 15.70
N THR A 43 -6.30 28.17 15.05
CA THR A 43 -5.24 28.59 14.12
C THR A 43 -5.86 29.40 12.99
N LEU A 44 -5.24 30.55 12.67
CA LEU A 44 -5.64 31.41 11.57
C LEU A 44 -4.77 31.10 10.33
N LEU A 45 -5.40 30.68 9.24
CA LEU A 45 -4.77 30.39 7.96
C LEU A 45 -5.02 31.54 6.97
N GLU A 46 -3.97 31.96 6.26
CA GLU A 46 -4.00 33.00 5.22
C GLU A 46 -4.75 34.27 5.63
N ASN A 47 -4.69 34.61 6.92
CA ASN A 47 -5.44 35.72 7.51
C ASN A 47 -6.94 35.74 7.16
N GLN A 48 -7.56 34.59 6.86
CA GLN A 48 -8.96 34.49 6.45
C GLN A 48 -9.69 33.36 7.19
N TYR A 49 -9.09 32.16 7.26
CA TYR A 49 -9.78 30.98 7.77
C TYR A 49 -9.36 30.64 9.19
N ILE A 50 -10.33 30.51 10.09
CA ILE A 50 -10.06 30.12 11.48
C ILE A 50 -10.45 28.66 11.64
N LEU A 51 -9.50 27.82 12.05
CA LEU A 51 -9.76 26.40 12.26
C LEU A 51 -10.60 26.14 13.52
N GLY A 52 -11.48 25.16 13.46
CA GLY A 52 -12.14 24.55 14.59
C GLY A 52 -11.56 23.18 14.89
N LYS A 53 -12.42 22.27 15.34
CA LYS A 53 -12.09 20.86 15.58
C LYS A 53 -11.86 20.11 14.27
N THR A 54 -11.19 18.97 14.34
CA THR A 54 -11.18 18.00 13.25
C THR A 54 -12.55 17.38 13.00
N LEU A 55 -12.88 17.19 11.73
CA LEU A 55 -14.06 16.47 11.25
C LEU A 55 -13.72 15.01 10.93
N GLY A 56 -12.50 14.73 10.49
CA GLY A 56 -12.03 13.37 10.20
C GLY A 56 -10.62 13.34 9.63
N GLN A 57 -10.04 12.15 9.60
CA GLN A 57 -8.74 11.85 8.99
C GLN A 57 -8.96 10.89 7.82
N GLY A 58 -8.35 11.19 6.67
CA GLY A 58 -8.27 10.29 5.52
C GLY A 58 -6.82 9.81 5.32
N GLY A 59 -6.60 8.89 4.37
CA GLY A 59 -5.27 8.34 4.07
C GLY A 59 -4.23 9.39 3.60
N PHE A 60 -4.69 10.55 3.14
CA PHE A 60 -3.85 11.60 2.53
C PHE A 60 -3.89 12.93 3.27
N GLY A 61 -4.61 13.03 4.39
CA GLY A 61 -4.73 14.29 5.11
C GLY A 61 -5.80 14.33 6.20
N VAL A 62 -6.02 15.54 6.71
CA VAL A 62 -6.94 15.82 7.81
C VAL A 62 -7.91 16.91 7.40
N THR A 63 -9.18 16.77 7.78
CA THR A 63 -10.22 17.76 7.49
C THR A 63 -10.67 18.43 8.77
N TYR A 64 -10.70 19.76 8.77
CA TYR A 64 -11.14 20.63 9.85
C TYR A 64 -12.47 21.27 9.51
N ILE A 65 -13.30 21.55 10.52
CA ILE A 65 -14.29 22.61 10.37
C ILE A 65 -13.56 23.95 10.46
N GLY A 66 -13.97 24.95 9.69
CA GLY A 66 -13.37 26.27 9.71
C GLY A 66 -14.40 27.38 9.56
N LEU A 67 -14.03 28.60 9.95
CA LEU A 67 -14.80 29.81 9.73
C LEU A 67 -14.05 30.68 8.73
N ASP A 68 -14.66 30.95 7.58
CA ASP A 68 -14.24 32.08 6.75
C ASP A 68 -14.67 33.36 7.48
N LYS A 69 -13.70 34.12 7.99
CA LYS A 69 -13.99 35.29 8.82
C LYS A 69 -14.49 36.50 8.03
N TRP A 70 -14.31 36.51 6.71
CA TRP A 70 -14.81 37.61 5.87
C TRP A 70 -16.24 37.34 5.45
N LEU A 71 -16.53 36.10 5.02
CA LEU A 71 -17.88 35.68 4.67
C LEU A 71 -18.74 35.30 5.88
N GLN A 72 -18.15 35.21 7.07
CA GLN A 72 -18.79 34.72 8.30
C GLN A 72 -19.49 33.36 8.09
N LYS A 73 -18.89 32.49 7.26
CA LYS A 73 -19.47 31.23 6.82
C LYS A 73 -18.62 30.04 7.27
N LYS A 74 -19.28 28.95 7.69
CA LYS A 74 -18.61 27.68 7.97
C LYS A 74 -18.10 27.05 6.68
N VAL A 75 -16.90 26.49 6.75
CA VAL A 75 -16.23 25.79 5.66
C VAL A 75 -15.62 24.49 6.18
N ALA A 76 -15.38 23.54 5.29
CA ALA A 76 -14.55 22.37 5.57
C ALA A 76 -13.17 22.61 4.95
N ILE A 77 -12.09 22.40 5.70
CA ILE A 77 -10.72 22.68 5.26
C ILE A 77 -9.91 21.38 5.33
N LYS A 78 -9.58 20.83 4.17
CA LYS A 78 -8.75 19.62 4.04
C LYS A 78 -7.29 20.04 3.87
N GLU A 79 -6.43 19.62 4.79
CA GLU A 79 -4.98 19.80 4.72
C GLU A 79 -4.33 18.52 4.20
N TYR A 80 -3.42 18.65 3.24
CA TYR A 80 -2.60 17.53 2.80
C TYR A 80 -1.57 17.17 3.88
N LEU A 81 -1.74 15.99 4.49
CA LEU A 81 -0.90 15.52 5.59
C LEU A 81 -0.81 13.98 5.56
N PRO A 82 -0.02 13.42 4.62
CA PRO A 82 0.21 11.97 4.58
C PRO A 82 1.12 11.55 5.74
N ALA A 83 0.54 10.98 6.79
CA ALA A 83 1.27 10.63 8.03
C ALA A 83 2.42 9.61 7.82
N THR A 84 2.39 8.84 6.72
CA THR A 84 3.47 7.89 6.36
C THR A 84 4.63 8.55 5.61
N LEU A 85 4.45 9.78 5.10
CA LEU A 85 5.44 10.47 4.27
C LEU A 85 5.94 11.77 4.91
N ALA A 86 5.22 12.33 5.87
CA ALA A 86 5.57 13.59 6.49
C ALA A 86 5.15 13.66 7.97
N THR A 87 5.87 14.51 8.70
CA THR A 87 5.57 14.91 10.08
C THR A 87 5.33 16.43 10.14
N ARG A 88 5.00 16.97 11.31
CA ARG A 88 4.86 18.41 11.54
C ARG A 88 5.92 18.90 12.53
N ASP A 89 6.53 20.03 12.20
CA ASP A 89 7.30 20.82 13.16
C ASP A 89 6.36 21.57 14.12
N PHE A 90 6.49 21.30 15.41
CA PHE A 90 5.65 21.90 16.44
C PHE A 90 5.85 23.40 16.66
N GLN A 91 7.01 23.95 16.26
CA GLN A 91 7.34 25.37 16.43
C GLN A 91 6.83 26.20 15.25
N THR A 92 7.11 25.73 14.03
CA THR A 92 6.77 26.46 12.79
C THR A 92 5.43 26.07 12.20
N ALA A 93 4.83 24.97 12.69
CA ALA A 93 3.69 24.29 12.08
C ALA A 93 3.94 23.77 10.66
N HIS A 94 5.17 23.84 10.13
CA HIS A 94 5.50 23.36 8.80
C HIS A 94 5.41 21.84 8.70
N ILE A 95 4.94 21.36 7.55
CA ILE A 95 5.01 19.95 7.19
C ILE A 95 6.41 19.62 6.67
N ILE A 96 7.03 18.63 7.30
CA ILE A 96 8.38 18.16 6.98
C ILE A 96 8.27 16.74 6.43
N PRO A 97 8.66 16.49 5.16
CA PRO A 97 8.76 15.13 4.65
C PRO A 97 9.73 14.28 5.48
N LEU A 98 9.39 13.02 5.71
CA LEU A 98 10.27 12.06 6.36
C LEU A 98 11.50 11.79 5.47
N LYS A 99 12.61 11.36 6.09
CA LYS A 99 13.87 11.09 5.39
C LYS A 99 13.64 10.15 4.20
N LYS A 100 14.15 10.53 3.02
CA LYS A 100 13.97 9.83 1.73
C LYS A 100 12.52 9.81 1.17
N GLN A 101 11.58 10.57 1.73
CA GLN A 101 10.20 10.65 1.24
C GLN A 101 9.85 11.99 0.56
N GLU A 102 10.79 12.90 0.40
CA GLU A 102 10.56 14.24 -0.17
C GLU A 102 9.95 14.18 -1.58
N GLN A 103 10.52 13.35 -2.47
CA GLN A 103 9.98 13.18 -3.82
C GLN A 103 8.55 12.64 -3.79
N ALA A 104 8.28 11.61 -2.99
CA ALA A 104 6.97 11.01 -2.82
C ALA A 104 5.94 12.03 -2.27
N PHE A 105 6.32 12.76 -1.22
CA PHE A 105 5.51 13.82 -0.63
C PHE A 105 5.15 14.89 -1.66
N ASN A 106 6.14 15.38 -2.41
CA ASN A 106 5.96 16.42 -3.42
C ASN A 106 5.05 15.94 -4.56
N GLN A 107 5.20 14.70 -5.04
CA GLN A 107 4.32 14.11 -6.04
C GLN A 107 2.88 14.00 -5.56
N GLY A 108 2.66 13.60 -4.30
CA GLY A 108 1.33 13.56 -3.72
C GLY A 108 0.73 14.94 -3.50
N LEU A 109 1.52 15.94 -3.10
CA LEU A 109 1.06 17.32 -2.99
C LEU A 109 0.62 17.88 -4.35
N GLN A 110 1.36 17.59 -5.43
CA GLN A 110 0.93 17.96 -6.79
C GLN A 110 -0.35 17.25 -7.22
N SER A 111 -0.55 16.00 -6.78
CA SER A 111 -1.77 15.25 -7.04
C SER A 111 -2.96 15.84 -6.28
N PHE A 112 -2.78 16.21 -5.01
CA PHE A 112 -3.78 16.90 -4.19
C PHE A 112 -4.19 18.26 -4.78
N ILE A 113 -3.22 19.02 -5.31
CA ILE A 113 -3.50 20.28 -6.04
C ILE A 113 -4.34 20.01 -7.30
N ARG A 114 -4.02 18.94 -8.03
CA ARG A 114 -4.76 18.56 -9.24
C ARG A 114 -6.19 18.12 -8.90
N GLU A 115 -6.37 17.37 -7.82
CA GLU A 115 -7.69 17.01 -7.26
C GLU A 115 -8.52 18.27 -6.98
N ALA A 116 -7.97 19.23 -6.22
CA ALA A 116 -8.64 20.49 -5.91
C ALA A 116 -9.11 21.23 -7.17
N ARG A 117 -8.25 21.31 -8.19
CA ARG A 117 -8.55 21.96 -9.46
C ARG A 117 -9.61 21.21 -10.26
N ASN A 118 -9.53 19.87 -10.31
CA ASN A 118 -10.52 19.07 -11.00
C ASN A 118 -11.90 19.22 -10.35
N LEU A 119 -11.96 19.13 -9.02
CA LEU A 119 -13.18 19.34 -8.25
C LEU A 119 -13.80 20.71 -8.48
N ALA A 120 -12.98 21.78 -8.50
CA ALA A 120 -13.44 23.15 -8.70
C ALA A 120 -14.09 23.40 -10.09
N ARG A 121 -13.91 22.49 -11.06
CA ARG A 121 -14.55 22.60 -12.39
C ARG A 121 -16.00 22.17 -12.40
N PHE A 122 -16.44 21.42 -11.40
CA PHE A 122 -17.79 20.89 -11.34
C PHE A 122 -18.70 21.82 -10.55
N ASN A 123 -19.91 22.01 -11.07
CA ASN A 123 -20.96 22.77 -10.39
C ASN A 123 -22.26 21.97 -10.45
N HIS A 124 -22.32 20.93 -9.62
CA HIS A 124 -23.40 19.96 -9.59
C HIS A 124 -24.00 19.88 -8.18
N PRO A 125 -25.34 19.78 -8.02
CA PRO A 125 -25.99 19.73 -6.70
C PRO A 125 -25.58 18.54 -5.82
N HIS A 126 -24.99 17.50 -6.42
CA HIS A 126 -24.55 16.28 -5.73
C HIS A 126 -23.02 16.12 -5.68
N ILE A 127 -22.25 17.18 -5.98
CA ILE A 127 -20.79 17.23 -5.83
C ILE A 127 -20.43 18.36 -4.88
N VAL A 128 -19.55 18.10 -3.91
CA VAL A 128 -19.11 19.13 -2.97
C VAL A 128 -18.44 20.31 -3.69
N LYS A 129 -18.84 21.53 -3.33
CA LYS A 129 -18.26 22.73 -3.90
C LYS A 129 -16.91 23.07 -3.26
N VAL A 130 -15.88 23.16 -4.09
CA VAL A 130 -14.59 23.78 -3.71
C VAL A 130 -14.74 25.30 -3.77
N LEU A 131 -14.42 25.97 -2.66
CA LEU A 131 -14.52 27.42 -2.50
C LEU A 131 -13.18 28.11 -2.72
N ASN A 132 -12.09 27.50 -2.27
CA ASN A 132 -10.75 28.06 -2.41
C ASN A 132 -9.69 26.95 -2.28
N PHE A 133 -8.48 27.24 -2.77
CA PHE A 133 -7.30 26.41 -2.60
C PHE A 133 -6.08 27.31 -2.38
N PHE A 134 -5.23 26.98 -1.41
CA PHE A 134 -3.99 27.72 -1.15
C PHE A 134 -2.87 26.81 -0.62
N LYS A 135 -1.63 27.31 -0.66
CA LYS A 135 -0.47 26.65 -0.06
C LYS A 135 -0.02 27.45 1.15
N SER A 136 0.24 26.77 2.25
CA SER A 136 0.76 27.35 3.49
C SER A 136 1.46 26.26 4.29
N HIS A 137 2.31 26.61 5.25
CA HIS A 137 3.01 25.65 6.12
C HIS A 137 3.70 24.48 5.36
N GLN A 138 4.25 24.73 4.18
CA GLN A 138 4.85 23.71 3.30
C GLN A 138 3.91 22.57 2.89
N THR A 139 2.60 22.81 2.86
CA THR A 139 1.59 21.89 2.36
C THR A 139 0.47 22.62 1.60
N GLY A 140 -0.56 21.88 1.17
CA GLY A 140 -1.73 22.40 0.48
C GLY A 140 -3.00 22.31 1.32
N TYR A 141 -3.89 23.28 1.13
CA TYR A 141 -5.21 23.35 1.79
C TYR A 141 -6.31 23.50 0.74
N MET A 142 -7.35 22.67 0.84
CA MET A 142 -8.56 22.77 0.04
C MET A 142 -9.72 23.21 0.94
N VAL A 143 -10.32 24.36 0.61
CA VAL A 143 -11.48 24.90 1.30
C VAL A 143 -12.73 24.52 0.53
N MET A 144 -13.65 23.85 1.19
CA MET A 144 -14.88 23.32 0.63
C MET A 144 -16.07 23.83 1.42
N GLU A 145 -17.26 23.73 0.84
CA GLU A 145 -18.49 23.95 1.60
C GLU A 145 -18.59 22.99 2.79
N TYR A 146 -19.01 23.53 3.94
CA TYR A 146 -19.31 22.70 5.09
C TYR A 146 -20.73 22.14 4.95
N LEU A 147 -20.83 20.81 4.83
CA LEU A 147 -22.10 20.10 4.77
C LEU A 147 -22.53 19.65 6.17
N ALA A 148 -23.56 20.32 6.71
CA ALA A 148 -24.26 19.86 7.90
C ALA A 148 -25.13 18.64 7.51
N GLY A 149 -24.96 17.51 8.19
CA GLY A 149 -25.58 16.25 7.79
C GLY A 149 -24.92 15.03 8.43
N THR A 150 -25.12 13.84 7.87
CA THR A 150 -24.52 12.57 8.34
C THR A 150 -24.06 11.71 7.16
N SER A 151 -23.31 10.65 7.42
CA SER A 151 -23.11 9.58 6.42
C SER A 151 -24.42 8.80 6.23
N PRO A 152 -24.62 8.16 5.06
CA PRO A 152 -25.73 7.24 4.85
C PRO A 152 -25.78 6.16 5.93
N ALA A 153 -26.99 5.77 6.36
CA ALA A 153 -27.17 4.54 7.13
C ALA A 153 -27.04 3.31 6.21
N THR A 154 -26.81 2.14 6.81
CA THR A 154 -26.78 0.86 6.09
C THR A 154 -28.09 0.11 6.29
N ARG A 155 -28.35 -0.88 5.43
CA ARG A 155 -29.56 -1.72 5.46
C ARG A 155 -30.88 -0.92 5.34
N LEU A 156 -30.87 -0.04 4.36
CA LEU A 156 -31.98 0.80 3.93
C LEU A 156 -33.02 0.02 3.14
N SER A 157 -34.22 0.61 3.00
CA SER A 157 -35.20 0.15 2.03
C SER A 157 -34.65 0.32 0.61
N VAL A 158 -35.21 -0.42 -0.36
CA VAL A 158 -34.84 -0.25 -1.78
C VAL A 158 -35.04 1.18 -2.24
N ALA A 159 -36.16 1.81 -1.83
CA ALA A 159 -36.48 3.18 -2.18
C ALA A 159 -35.45 4.17 -1.63
N ASP A 160 -35.09 4.06 -0.35
CA ASP A 160 -34.12 4.97 0.29
C ASP A 160 -32.71 4.79 -0.28
N ALA A 161 -32.29 3.55 -0.54
CA ALA A 161 -30.99 3.27 -1.15
C ALA A 161 -30.90 3.87 -2.56
N LEU A 162 -31.96 3.76 -3.36
CA LEU A 162 -32.02 4.37 -4.70
C LEU A 162 -32.12 5.90 -4.64
N ALA A 163 -32.82 6.46 -3.66
CA ALA A 163 -32.88 7.91 -3.43
C ALA A 163 -31.50 8.52 -3.13
N ILE A 164 -30.58 7.73 -2.56
CA ILE A 164 -29.18 8.11 -2.37
C ILE A 164 -28.36 7.87 -3.64
N MET A 165 -28.49 6.68 -4.25
CA MET A 165 -27.61 6.27 -5.35
C MET A 165 -27.89 6.99 -6.66
N LEU A 166 -29.14 7.22 -7.04
CA LEU A 166 -29.46 7.83 -8.34
C LEU A 166 -28.86 9.25 -8.49
N PRO A 167 -28.95 10.15 -7.49
CA PRO A 167 -28.27 11.44 -7.55
C PRO A 167 -26.73 11.36 -7.62
N ILE A 168 -26.14 10.36 -6.98
CA ILE A 168 -24.68 10.13 -7.01
C ILE A 168 -24.25 9.61 -8.38
N LEU A 169 -25.07 8.79 -9.03
CA LEU A 169 -24.86 8.40 -10.43
C LEU A 169 -24.98 9.61 -11.38
N ASP A 170 -25.85 10.59 -11.10
CA ASP A 170 -25.90 11.85 -11.86
C ASP A 170 -24.62 12.67 -11.72
N ALA A 171 -24.09 12.79 -10.50
CA ALA A 171 -22.78 13.41 -10.28
C ALA A 171 -21.66 12.70 -11.06
N LEU A 172 -21.62 11.36 -10.98
CA LEU A 172 -20.62 10.57 -11.71
C LEU A 172 -20.75 10.68 -13.22
N ALA A 173 -21.97 10.76 -13.74
CA ALA A 173 -22.20 10.98 -15.16
C ALA A 173 -21.56 12.30 -15.63
N GLU A 174 -21.70 13.39 -14.87
CA GLU A 174 -21.04 14.68 -15.17
C GLU A 174 -19.51 14.55 -15.12
N ILE A 175 -18.97 13.92 -14.08
CA ILE A 175 -17.53 13.72 -13.89
C ILE A 175 -16.93 12.92 -15.06
N HIS A 176 -17.60 11.85 -15.48
CA HIS A 176 -17.16 10.97 -16.56
C HIS A 176 -17.13 11.66 -17.92
N THR A 177 -17.92 12.72 -18.16
CA THR A 177 -17.84 13.51 -19.41
C THR A 177 -16.47 14.13 -19.63
N GLN A 178 -15.72 14.39 -18.55
CA GLN A 178 -14.37 14.95 -18.57
C GLN A 178 -13.28 13.86 -18.61
N GLN A 179 -13.65 12.59 -18.78
CA GLN A 179 -12.74 11.42 -18.68
C GLN A 179 -11.99 11.36 -17.36
N ILE A 180 -12.65 11.83 -16.30
CA ILE A 180 -12.23 11.76 -14.91
C ILE A 180 -12.99 10.60 -14.26
N TYR A 181 -12.30 9.75 -13.52
CA TYR A 181 -12.90 8.62 -12.79
C TYR A 181 -12.59 8.77 -11.31
N HIS A 182 -13.58 8.57 -10.45
CA HIS A 182 -13.51 8.86 -9.03
C HIS A 182 -12.59 7.89 -8.27
N CYS A 183 -12.67 6.60 -8.59
CA CYS A 183 -11.86 5.47 -8.08
C CYS A 183 -11.89 5.24 -6.56
N ASP A 184 -12.64 6.02 -5.80
CA ASP A 184 -12.83 5.85 -4.35
C ASP A 184 -14.30 6.05 -3.92
N ILE A 185 -15.26 5.52 -4.68
CA ILE A 185 -16.67 5.58 -4.26
C ILE A 185 -16.88 4.66 -3.05
N SER A 186 -17.34 5.22 -1.94
CA SER A 186 -17.70 4.48 -0.73
C SER A 186 -18.70 5.25 0.13
N ILE A 187 -19.26 4.58 1.15
CA ILE A 187 -20.20 5.21 2.09
C ILE A 187 -19.61 6.39 2.85
N HIS A 188 -18.28 6.42 3.02
CA HIS A 188 -17.56 7.49 3.72
C HIS A 188 -17.43 8.77 2.89
N ASN A 189 -17.53 8.66 1.56
CA ASN A 189 -17.37 9.77 0.65
C ASN A 189 -18.72 10.36 0.21
N ILE A 190 -19.81 9.92 0.83
CA ILE A 190 -21.16 10.45 0.62
C ILE A 190 -21.65 11.08 1.92
N ARG A 191 -22.23 12.27 1.81
CA ARG A 191 -22.94 12.92 2.90
C ARG A 191 -24.40 13.16 2.53
N ILE A 192 -25.28 12.85 3.47
CA ILE A 192 -26.68 13.25 3.41
C ILE A 192 -26.79 14.54 4.20
N THR A 193 -27.16 15.64 3.55
CA THR A 193 -27.37 16.92 4.21
C THR A 193 -28.58 16.86 5.15
N GLU A 194 -28.73 17.84 6.04
CA GLU A 194 -29.95 17.99 6.86
C GLU A 194 -31.24 18.08 6.02
N ALA A 195 -31.15 18.54 4.76
CA ALA A 195 -32.25 18.56 3.80
C ALA A 195 -32.50 17.20 3.10
N GLY A 196 -31.77 16.15 3.47
CA GLY A 196 -31.87 14.82 2.86
C GLY A 196 -31.15 14.69 1.52
N THR A 197 -30.35 15.67 1.10
CA THR A 197 -29.66 15.67 -0.19
C THR A 197 -28.35 14.88 -0.11
N PRO A 198 -28.13 13.84 -0.95
CA PRO A 198 -26.84 13.16 -1.03
C PRO A 198 -25.82 14.00 -1.81
N ILE A 199 -24.60 14.13 -1.28
CA ILE A 199 -23.49 14.89 -1.87
C ILE A 199 -22.20 14.07 -1.77
N LEU A 200 -21.46 14.02 -2.88
CA LEU A 200 -20.14 13.39 -2.99
C LEU A 200 -19.03 14.34 -2.52
N ILE A 201 -18.20 13.92 -1.55
CA ILE A 201 -17.31 14.83 -0.80
C ILE A 201 -15.79 14.60 -0.91
N ASP A 202 -15.29 13.56 -1.58
CA ASP A 202 -13.84 13.28 -1.61
C ASP A 202 -13.38 12.59 -2.90
N PHE A 203 -12.40 13.17 -3.61
CA PHE A 203 -11.88 12.73 -4.90
C PHE A 203 -10.42 12.25 -4.80
N GLY A 204 -9.97 11.85 -3.61
CA GLY A 204 -8.59 11.50 -3.28
C GLY A 204 -7.93 10.36 -4.08
N ALA A 205 -8.67 9.68 -4.97
CA ALA A 205 -8.17 8.64 -5.85
C ALA A 205 -8.35 8.92 -7.35
N VAL A 206 -8.74 10.15 -7.73
CA VAL A 206 -9.11 10.48 -9.10
C VAL A 206 -8.05 10.11 -10.13
N ARG A 207 -8.49 9.48 -11.22
CA ARG A 207 -7.65 9.17 -12.39
C ARG A 207 -8.21 9.83 -13.65
N GLN A 208 -7.30 10.23 -14.54
CA GLN A 208 -7.61 10.74 -15.88
C GLN A 208 -7.03 9.79 -16.92
N LYS A 209 -7.80 9.55 -18.00
CA LYS A 209 -7.41 8.62 -19.08
C LYS A 209 -6.10 9.01 -19.79
N VAL A 210 -5.70 10.28 -19.75
CA VAL A 210 -4.54 10.82 -20.49
C VAL A 210 -3.20 10.67 -19.75
N SER A 211 -3.19 10.29 -18.45
CA SER A 211 -1.94 10.15 -17.70
C SER A 211 -1.55 8.68 -17.49
N GLU A 212 -0.91 8.07 -18.48
CA GLU A 212 -0.24 6.75 -18.36
C GLU A 212 0.88 6.73 -17.29
N HIS A 213 1.23 7.88 -16.71
CA HIS A 213 2.35 8.04 -15.77
C HIS A 213 1.94 8.60 -14.39
N SER A 214 0.65 8.64 -14.05
CA SER A 214 0.24 8.96 -12.68
C SER A 214 0.45 7.75 -11.78
N HIS A 215 1.68 7.53 -11.33
CA HIS A 215 1.95 6.78 -10.10
C HIS A 215 1.40 7.59 -8.93
N SER A 216 0.07 7.56 -8.75
CA SER A 216 -0.55 7.97 -7.50
C SER A 216 0.09 7.13 -6.39
N LEU A 217 0.70 7.78 -5.41
CA LEU A 217 1.17 7.19 -4.16
C LEU A 217 0.23 6.09 -3.70
N ALA A 218 0.81 4.97 -3.25
CA ALA A 218 0.14 3.75 -2.78
C ALA A 218 -1.33 4.00 -2.39
N LEU A 219 -2.24 3.75 -3.34
CA LEU A 219 -3.67 3.91 -3.13
C LEU A 219 -4.05 2.90 -2.04
N VAL A 220 -4.46 3.38 -0.87
CA VAL A 220 -5.05 2.50 0.14
C VAL A 220 -6.43 2.09 -0.38
N LEU A 221 -6.47 0.93 -1.06
CA LEU A 221 -7.70 0.41 -1.63
C LEU A 221 -8.67 0.02 -0.51
N LYS A 222 -9.93 0.47 -0.64
CA LYS A 222 -11.01 0.08 0.26
C LYS A 222 -11.49 -1.33 -0.14
N HIS A 223 -11.14 -2.32 0.66
CA HIS A 223 -11.56 -3.71 0.45
C HIS A 223 -13.09 -3.80 0.34
N GLY A 224 -13.58 -4.62 -0.59
CA GLY A 224 -15.01 -4.73 -0.92
C GLY A 224 -15.53 -3.66 -1.88
N TYR A 225 -14.96 -2.44 -1.92
CA TYR A 225 -15.33 -1.40 -2.89
C TYR A 225 -14.44 -1.41 -4.14
N ALA A 226 -13.15 -1.65 -3.97
CA ALA A 226 -12.19 -1.62 -5.08
C ALA A 226 -12.28 -2.91 -5.93
N PRO A 227 -12.43 -2.80 -7.26
CA PRO A 227 -12.33 -3.91 -8.20
C PRO A 227 -10.87 -4.25 -8.54
N LEU A 228 -10.67 -5.41 -9.17
CA LEU A 228 -9.35 -6.00 -9.47
C LEU A 228 -8.43 -5.08 -10.28
N GLU A 229 -8.97 -4.35 -11.26
CA GLU A 229 -8.16 -3.47 -12.11
C GLU A 229 -7.55 -2.28 -11.35
N GLN A 230 -7.99 -1.98 -10.11
CA GLN A 230 -7.34 -0.99 -9.25
C GLN A 230 -6.14 -1.56 -8.48
N TYR A 231 -6.04 -2.88 -8.33
CA TYR A 231 -4.93 -3.55 -7.61
C TYR A 231 -3.70 -3.71 -8.49
N SER A 232 -3.88 -3.82 -9.81
CA SER A 232 -2.76 -3.82 -10.75
C SER A 232 -2.42 -2.39 -11.15
N GLY A 233 -1.17 -1.96 -10.96
CA GLY A 233 -0.70 -0.64 -11.41
C GLY A 233 -0.78 -0.39 -12.92
N GLN A 234 -1.21 -1.40 -13.68
CA GLN A 234 -1.37 -1.45 -15.15
C GLN A 234 -2.83 -1.71 -15.58
N GLY A 235 -3.78 -1.79 -14.65
CA GLY A 235 -5.18 -2.05 -14.99
C GLY A 235 -5.82 -0.90 -15.78
N ASN A 236 -6.65 -1.24 -16.76
CA ASN A 236 -7.37 -0.25 -17.57
C ASN A 236 -8.54 0.35 -16.76
N ILE A 237 -8.33 1.55 -16.24
CA ILE A 237 -9.32 2.28 -15.45
C ILE A 237 -10.31 2.99 -16.39
N GLY A 238 -11.60 2.83 -16.12
CA GLY A 238 -12.67 3.46 -16.88
C GLY A 238 -13.97 3.59 -16.08
N PRO A 239 -15.10 3.95 -16.72
CA PRO A 239 -16.39 4.07 -16.06
C PRO A 239 -16.80 2.83 -15.26
N TRP A 240 -16.48 1.64 -15.80
CA TRP A 240 -16.73 0.33 -15.17
C TRP A 240 -16.06 0.16 -13.79
N THR A 241 -15.00 0.91 -13.51
CA THR A 241 -14.31 0.89 -12.22
C THR A 241 -15.17 1.59 -11.15
N ASP A 242 -15.69 2.78 -11.44
CA ASP A 242 -16.60 3.49 -10.53
C ASP A 242 -17.95 2.75 -10.41
N ILE A 243 -18.42 2.12 -11.49
CA ILE A 243 -19.66 1.33 -11.50
C ILE A 243 -19.57 0.14 -10.55
N TYR A 244 -18.42 -0.55 -10.48
CA TYR A 244 -18.23 -1.62 -9.50
C TYR A 244 -18.33 -1.09 -8.07
N ALA A 245 -17.65 0.01 -7.78
CA ALA A 245 -17.70 0.63 -6.45
C ALA A 245 -19.11 1.12 -6.09
N CYS A 246 -19.88 1.61 -7.08
CA CYS A 246 -21.30 1.93 -6.90
C CYS A 246 -22.16 0.69 -6.66
N GLY A 247 -21.89 -0.42 -7.35
CA GLY A 247 -22.54 -1.71 -7.10
C GLY A 247 -22.26 -2.22 -5.69
N ALA A 248 -21.02 -2.12 -5.22
CA ALA A 248 -20.61 -2.49 -3.86
C ALA A 248 -21.27 -1.61 -2.80
N LEU A 249 -21.35 -0.29 -3.04
CA LEU A 249 -22.03 0.64 -2.17
C LEU A 249 -23.54 0.35 -2.11
N LEU A 250 -24.20 0.17 -3.25
CA LEU A 250 -25.63 -0.17 -3.28
C LEU A 250 -25.90 -1.51 -2.58
N TYR A 251 -25.03 -2.51 -2.78
CA TYR A 251 -25.07 -3.77 -2.06
C TYR A 251 -24.97 -3.58 -0.54
N LEU A 252 -24.06 -2.73 -0.06
CA LEU A 252 -23.94 -2.38 1.36
C LEU A 252 -25.18 -1.66 1.89
N LEU A 253 -25.66 -0.64 1.16
CA LEU A 253 -26.85 0.12 1.54
C LEU A 253 -28.05 -0.78 1.70
N LEU A 254 -28.21 -1.81 0.87
CA LEU A 254 -29.36 -2.72 0.92
C LEU A 254 -29.18 -3.88 1.92
N THR A 255 -28.03 -4.55 1.91
CA THR A 255 -27.82 -5.78 2.70
C THR A 255 -27.29 -5.51 4.11
N GLY A 256 -26.68 -4.34 4.31
CA GLY A 256 -25.94 -4.00 5.53
C GLY A 256 -24.51 -4.55 5.57
N ASN A 257 -24.09 -5.34 4.58
CA ASN A 257 -22.74 -5.92 4.52
C ASN A 257 -22.07 -5.52 3.21
N LEU A 258 -20.74 -5.39 3.22
CA LEU A 258 -19.98 -5.24 1.98
C LEU A 258 -19.92 -6.56 1.21
N PRO A 259 -19.78 -6.53 -0.13
CA PRO A 259 -19.43 -7.73 -0.86
C PRO A 259 -18.02 -8.22 -0.45
N PRO A 260 -17.70 -9.51 -0.61
CA PRO A 260 -16.33 -10.00 -0.41
C PRO A 260 -15.35 -9.23 -1.28
N ALA A 261 -14.10 -9.06 -0.81
CA ALA A 261 -13.09 -8.32 -1.56
C ALA A 261 -12.88 -8.97 -2.95
N ALA A 262 -12.70 -8.13 -3.98
CA ALA A 262 -12.55 -8.61 -5.35
C ALA A 262 -11.40 -9.62 -5.52
N THR A 263 -10.32 -9.46 -4.75
CA THR A 263 -9.17 -10.38 -4.69
C THR A 263 -9.53 -11.76 -4.14
N ASP A 264 -10.44 -11.82 -3.15
CA ASP A 264 -10.87 -13.08 -2.53
C ASP A 264 -11.79 -13.87 -3.47
N ARG A 265 -12.59 -13.14 -4.26
CA ARG A 265 -13.54 -13.67 -5.23
C ARG A 265 -12.87 -14.33 -6.45
N LEU A 266 -11.58 -14.06 -6.72
CA LEU A 266 -10.84 -14.66 -7.85
C LEU A 266 -10.73 -16.19 -7.77
N ASN A 267 -10.46 -16.70 -6.56
CA ASN A 267 -10.24 -18.13 -6.35
C ASN A 267 -11.53 -18.86 -5.95
N ASN A 268 -12.43 -18.16 -5.26
CA ASN A 268 -13.73 -18.67 -4.85
C ASN A 268 -14.71 -17.51 -4.66
N ASP A 269 -15.65 -17.34 -5.60
CA ASP A 269 -16.63 -16.26 -5.50
C ASP A 269 -17.74 -16.63 -4.51
N THR A 270 -17.66 -16.06 -3.31
CA THR A 270 -18.63 -16.25 -2.21
C THR A 270 -19.68 -15.14 -2.14
N LEU A 271 -19.78 -14.28 -3.17
CA LEU A 271 -20.76 -13.20 -3.19
C LEU A 271 -22.19 -13.77 -3.12
N ILE A 272 -22.92 -13.37 -2.09
CA ILE A 272 -24.32 -13.74 -1.92
C ILE A 272 -25.19 -12.80 -2.75
N THR A 273 -26.08 -13.36 -3.57
CA THR A 273 -26.96 -12.57 -4.44
C THR A 273 -28.01 -11.80 -3.63
N PRO A 274 -28.20 -10.48 -3.84
CA PRO A 274 -29.14 -9.65 -3.07
C PRO A 274 -30.57 -10.20 -2.96
N ILE A 275 -31.09 -10.82 -4.03
CA ILE A 275 -32.43 -11.42 -4.06
C ILE A 275 -32.64 -12.55 -3.04
N THR A 276 -31.56 -13.19 -2.59
CA THR A 276 -31.61 -14.22 -1.54
C THR A 276 -31.72 -13.63 -0.14
N ILE A 277 -31.39 -12.35 0.03
CA ILE A 277 -31.34 -11.63 1.31
C ILE A 277 -32.54 -10.69 1.46
N ILE A 278 -32.94 -10.01 0.38
CA ILE A 278 -33.88 -8.90 0.38
C ILE A 278 -35.18 -9.33 -0.31
N LYS A 279 -36.23 -9.57 0.48
CA LYS A 279 -37.52 -10.06 -0.04
C LYS A 279 -38.20 -9.17 -1.09
N GLN A 280 -37.97 -7.85 -1.03
CA GLN A 280 -38.66 -6.86 -1.87
C GLN A 280 -37.84 -6.39 -3.06
N ILE A 281 -36.66 -6.98 -3.31
CA ILE A 281 -35.83 -6.58 -4.45
C ILE A 281 -36.40 -7.17 -5.74
N SER A 282 -36.51 -6.35 -6.78
CA SER A 282 -36.93 -6.84 -8.10
C SER A 282 -35.79 -7.63 -8.77
N PRO A 283 -36.09 -8.61 -9.63
CA PRO A 283 -35.07 -9.32 -10.41
C PRO A 283 -34.19 -8.36 -11.22
N ALA A 284 -34.79 -7.34 -11.85
CA ALA A 284 -34.04 -6.35 -12.63
C ALA A 284 -33.02 -5.56 -11.78
N LEU A 285 -33.42 -5.12 -10.58
CA LEU A 285 -32.51 -4.42 -9.67
C LEU A 285 -31.40 -5.35 -9.15
N ASN A 286 -31.75 -6.60 -8.83
CA ASN A 286 -30.79 -7.62 -8.45
C ASN A 286 -29.73 -7.82 -9.55
N ASP A 287 -30.17 -8.03 -10.79
CA ASP A 287 -29.30 -8.32 -11.91
C ASP A 287 -28.41 -7.12 -12.27
N ALA A 288 -28.94 -5.91 -12.14
CA ALA A 288 -28.14 -4.68 -12.28
C ALA A 288 -27.02 -4.60 -11.22
N ILE A 289 -27.30 -4.93 -9.96
CA ILE A 289 -26.28 -4.97 -8.90
C ILE A 289 -25.24 -6.05 -9.20
N MET A 290 -25.68 -7.25 -9.59
CA MET A 290 -24.77 -8.37 -9.91
C MET A 290 -23.89 -8.08 -11.13
N CYS A 291 -24.44 -7.46 -12.17
CA CYS A 291 -23.69 -7.03 -13.35
C CYS A 291 -22.65 -5.95 -12.98
N ALA A 292 -23.01 -4.96 -12.15
CA ALA A 292 -22.05 -3.99 -11.65
C ALA A 292 -20.91 -4.63 -10.83
N LEU A 293 -21.21 -5.69 -10.07
CA LEU A 293 -20.26 -6.44 -9.23
C LEU A 293 -19.51 -7.57 -9.97
N ALA A 294 -19.64 -7.69 -11.29
CA ALA A 294 -18.88 -8.68 -12.06
C ALA A 294 -17.36 -8.44 -11.92
N LEU A 295 -16.56 -9.51 -11.80
CA LEU A 295 -15.11 -9.36 -11.63
C LEU A 295 -14.44 -8.79 -12.88
N GLU A 296 -14.82 -9.29 -14.07
CA GLU A 296 -14.29 -8.82 -15.35
C GLU A 296 -14.93 -7.48 -15.76
N PRO A 297 -14.14 -6.41 -16.01
CA PRO A 297 -14.65 -5.11 -16.47
C PRO A 297 -15.58 -5.17 -17.69
N ALA A 298 -15.29 -6.06 -18.64
CA ALA A 298 -16.09 -6.22 -19.86
C ALA A 298 -17.53 -6.73 -19.61
N HIS A 299 -17.77 -7.37 -18.46
CA HIS A 299 -19.09 -7.88 -18.07
C HIS A 299 -19.91 -6.87 -17.26
N ARG A 300 -19.36 -5.69 -16.98
CA ARG A 300 -20.06 -4.59 -16.28
C ARG A 300 -20.69 -3.63 -17.30
N PHE A 301 -21.55 -2.75 -16.79
CA PHE A 301 -21.99 -1.59 -17.57
C PHE A 301 -20.80 -0.72 -17.97
N GLN A 302 -20.81 -0.25 -19.22
CA GLN A 302 -19.72 0.58 -19.77
C GLN A 302 -19.96 2.08 -19.59
N SER A 303 -21.12 2.48 -19.05
CA SER A 303 -21.46 3.85 -18.70
C SER A 303 -22.36 3.92 -17.47
N VAL A 304 -22.23 5.00 -16.71
CA VAL A 304 -23.04 5.25 -15.51
C VAL A 304 -24.51 5.43 -15.86
N GLN A 305 -24.80 6.00 -17.03
CA GLN A 305 -26.16 6.15 -17.56
C GLN A 305 -26.82 4.79 -17.83
N ALA A 306 -26.09 3.83 -18.40
CA ALA A 306 -26.60 2.48 -18.63
C ALA A 306 -26.89 1.76 -17.30
N PHE A 307 -26.00 1.90 -16.31
CA PHE A 307 -26.22 1.36 -14.98
C PHE A 307 -27.45 2.00 -14.30
N LYS A 308 -27.57 3.33 -14.36
CA LYS A 308 -28.71 4.07 -13.81
C LYS A 308 -30.03 3.61 -14.42
N ALA A 309 -30.09 3.48 -15.75
CA ALA A 309 -31.28 2.99 -16.46
C ALA A 309 -31.68 1.59 -15.99
N ALA A 310 -30.70 0.68 -15.84
CA ALA A 310 -30.95 -0.68 -15.34
C ALA A 310 -31.49 -0.69 -13.90
N LEU A 311 -30.97 0.17 -13.01
CA LEU A 311 -31.49 0.32 -11.64
C LEU A 311 -32.93 0.83 -11.60
N GLN A 312 -33.35 1.60 -12.60
CA GLN A 312 -34.71 2.11 -12.75
C GLN A 312 -35.65 1.10 -13.45
N GLY A 313 -35.18 -0.12 -13.73
CA GLY A 313 -35.96 -1.15 -14.41
C GLY A 313 -36.15 -0.89 -15.91
N GLN A 314 -35.42 0.07 -16.48
CA GLN A 314 -35.39 0.26 -17.92
C GLN A 314 -34.40 -0.77 -18.49
N SER A 315 -34.89 -1.71 -19.29
CA SER A 315 -33.99 -2.54 -20.09
C SER A 315 -33.13 -1.60 -20.92
N PRO A 316 -31.78 -1.73 -20.91
CA PRO A 316 -30.98 -0.98 -21.85
C PRO A 316 -31.53 -1.32 -23.23
N ILE A 317 -32.14 -0.33 -23.89
CA ILE A 317 -32.40 -0.43 -25.31
C ILE A 317 -31.01 -0.53 -25.91
N ILE A 318 -30.59 -1.76 -26.19
CA ILE A 318 -29.51 -1.99 -27.12
C ILE A 318 -30.11 -1.51 -28.44
N GLN A 319 -29.93 -0.22 -28.74
CA GLN A 319 -29.94 0.20 -30.12
C GLN A 319 -28.77 -0.55 -30.73
N LEU A 320 -29.07 -1.67 -31.38
CA LEU A 320 -28.21 -2.27 -32.37
C LEU A 320 -28.07 -1.24 -33.49
N THR A 321 -27.27 -0.20 -33.29
CA THR A 321 -26.62 0.47 -34.40
C THR A 321 -25.65 -0.55 -34.94
N THR A 322 -26.13 -1.43 -35.83
CA THR A 322 -25.27 -2.15 -36.75
C THR A 322 -24.36 -1.11 -37.40
N PRO A 323 -23.03 -1.21 -37.26
CA PRO A 323 -22.14 -0.46 -38.13
C PRO A 323 -22.39 -1.02 -39.54
N THR A 324 -23.08 -0.26 -40.37
CA THR A 324 -23.11 -0.51 -41.82
C THR A 324 -21.74 -0.12 -42.35
N THR A 325 -20.76 -1.01 -42.19
CA THR A 325 -19.51 -0.95 -42.95
C THR A 325 -19.78 -1.62 -44.30
N PRO A 326 -19.50 -0.95 -45.43
CA PRO A 326 -19.77 -1.52 -46.75
C PRO A 326 -18.88 -2.73 -47.00
N ILE A 327 -19.49 -3.81 -47.48
CA ILE A 327 -18.81 -5.05 -47.87
C ILE A 327 -17.86 -4.75 -49.04
N PRO A 328 -16.54 -4.94 -48.92
CA PRO A 328 -15.65 -4.88 -50.07
C PRO A 328 -15.86 -6.14 -50.93
N THR A 329 -16.32 -5.94 -52.16
CA THR A 329 -16.43 -6.98 -53.18
C THR A 329 -15.05 -7.57 -53.49
N VAL A 330 -14.88 -8.86 -53.24
CA VAL A 330 -13.71 -9.65 -53.65
C VAL A 330 -13.70 -9.79 -55.17
N ARG A 331 -12.74 -9.16 -55.84
CA ARG A 331 -12.43 -9.40 -57.26
C ARG A 331 -11.32 -10.45 -57.36
N ARG A 332 -11.67 -11.65 -57.83
CA ARG A 332 -10.76 -12.77 -58.11
C ARG A 332 -9.61 -12.35 -59.04
N LYS A 333 -8.38 -12.82 -58.74
CA LYS A 333 -7.48 -13.34 -59.78
C LYS A 333 -6.67 -14.53 -59.25
N ASN A 334 -6.62 -15.54 -60.12
CA ASN A 334 -6.12 -16.90 -59.98
C ASN A 334 -4.64 -16.96 -59.56
N ASN A 335 -4.27 -17.78 -58.57
CA ASN A 335 -3.97 -19.22 -58.63
C ASN A 335 -2.56 -19.49 -59.20
N ARG A 336 -1.61 -20.00 -58.38
CA ARG A 336 -0.90 -21.29 -58.60
C ARG A 336 0.42 -21.49 -57.79
N PHE A 337 0.55 -22.74 -57.32
CA PHE A 337 1.76 -23.56 -57.05
C PHE A 337 2.54 -23.46 -55.71
N THR A 338 2.12 -24.33 -54.77
CA THR A 338 2.85 -25.42 -54.07
C THR A 338 4.27 -25.25 -53.48
N SER A 339 4.33 -25.43 -52.13
CA SER A 339 5.12 -26.40 -51.35
C SER A 339 6.54 -26.79 -51.81
N THR A 340 7.55 -26.53 -50.96
CA THR A 340 8.28 -27.60 -50.24
C THR A 340 9.10 -27.05 -49.06
N LEU A 341 9.10 -27.86 -48.00
CA LEU A 341 9.86 -27.78 -46.77
C LEU A 341 11.21 -28.50 -46.95
N LEU A 342 12.22 -28.05 -46.19
CA LEU A 342 13.23 -28.87 -45.53
C LEU A 342 14.35 -29.53 -46.36
N SER A 343 15.56 -28.95 -46.28
CA SER A 343 16.90 -29.59 -46.22
C SER A 343 17.94 -28.48 -46.42
N LEU A 344 19.02 -28.29 -45.68
CA LEU A 344 19.77 -29.07 -44.72
C LEU A 344 20.65 -28.08 -43.94
N LEU A 345 20.82 -28.33 -42.64
CA LEU A 345 22.00 -27.92 -41.90
C LEU A 345 23.26 -28.31 -42.68
N LEU A 346 24.27 -27.43 -42.74
CA LEU A 346 25.67 -27.72 -42.36
C LEU A 346 26.60 -26.58 -42.81
N ILE A 347 27.70 -26.46 -42.06
CA ILE A 347 28.95 -25.73 -42.32
C ILE A 347 29.01 -24.29 -41.77
N SER A 348 29.25 -24.26 -40.47
CA SER A 348 30.24 -23.39 -39.82
C SER A 348 31.60 -23.41 -40.53
N SER A 349 32.34 -22.31 -40.41
CA SER A 349 33.77 -22.08 -40.74
C SER A 349 34.05 -21.42 -42.09
N SER A 350 34.25 -20.10 -42.06
CA SER A 350 35.51 -19.46 -42.48
C SER A 350 35.43 -17.96 -42.20
N PHE A 351 36.11 -17.54 -41.14
CA PHE A 351 36.64 -16.18 -41.03
C PHE A 351 37.52 -15.90 -42.25
N LEU A 352 37.47 -14.68 -42.78
CA LEU A 352 38.63 -13.79 -42.97
C LEU A 352 38.20 -12.47 -43.68
N PHE A 353 38.66 -11.36 -43.09
CA PHE A 353 38.82 -10.00 -43.63
C PHE A 353 37.61 -9.19 -44.11
N VAL A 354 37.17 -8.23 -43.29
CA VAL A 354 36.76 -6.90 -43.76
C VAL A 354 37.17 -5.85 -42.72
N SER A 355 38.02 -4.91 -43.13
CA SER A 355 38.32 -3.64 -42.46
C SER A 355 37.26 -2.58 -42.81
N PRO A 356 36.96 -1.60 -41.93
CA PRO A 356 35.76 -0.78 -42.03
C PRO A 356 36.03 0.63 -42.57
N ASP A 357 35.41 0.96 -43.71
CA ASP A 357 35.19 2.34 -44.18
C ASP A 357 33.90 2.37 -45.02
N TRP A 358 32.72 2.48 -44.39
CA TRP A 358 31.53 3.04 -45.05
C TRP A 358 30.36 3.31 -44.09
N ILE A 359 29.67 4.43 -44.36
CA ILE A 359 28.35 4.88 -43.87
C ILE A 359 28.37 5.81 -42.63
N SER A 360 28.44 7.12 -42.89
CA SER A 360 27.57 8.10 -42.19
C SER A 360 27.31 9.34 -43.06
N GLU A 361 26.29 9.27 -43.91
CA GLU A 361 25.69 10.44 -44.54
C GLU A 361 24.17 10.27 -44.48
N THR A 362 23.54 10.83 -43.45
CA THR A 362 22.19 11.41 -43.40
C THR A 362 21.74 11.51 -41.95
N LEU A 363 21.69 12.76 -41.42
CA LEU A 363 20.66 13.30 -40.50
C LEU A 363 21.12 14.63 -39.86
N GLU A 364 21.61 15.58 -40.66
CA GLU A 364 21.70 17.01 -40.29
C GLU A 364 20.86 17.88 -41.24
N LYS A 365 19.59 17.55 -41.33
CA LYS A 365 18.55 18.48 -41.78
C LYS A 365 17.45 18.37 -40.75
N PHE A 366 17.38 19.30 -39.80
CA PHE A 366 16.18 19.85 -39.17
C PHE A 366 16.63 20.59 -37.90
N PHE A 367 16.50 21.92 -37.92
CA PHE A 367 16.57 22.92 -36.81
C PHE A 367 17.89 23.71 -36.61
N PRO A 368 17.92 25.01 -37.01
CA PRO A 368 18.95 25.98 -36.61
C PRO A 368 18.57 26.72 -35.31
N PRO A 369 19.54 27.41 -34.67
CA PRO A 369 19.30 28.84 -34.42
C PRO A 369 20.53 29.75 -34.58
N GLN A 370 20.21 31.05 -34.68
CA GLN A 370 21.04 32.22 -34.97
C GLN A 370 22.00 32.61 -33.83
N ILE A 371 23.10 33.31 -34.16
CA ILE A 371 23.45 34.69 -33.73
C ILE A 371 24.74 35.13 -34.47
N THR A 372 24.69 36.32 -35.03
CA THR A 372 25.73 37.03 -35.78
C THR A 372 26.58 37.92 -34.87
N GLU A 373 27.91 37.87 -34.98
CA GLU A 373 28.81 38.99 -34.61
C GLU A 373 29.92 39.20 -35.64
N GLN A 374 30.22 40.47 -35.91
CA GLN A 374 31.15 40.99 -36.92
C GLN A 374 32.59 41.17 -36.37
N PRO A 375 33.64 41.26 -37.21
CA PRO A 375 35.00 41.51 -36.76
C PRO A 375 35.34 43.02 -36.69
N VAL A 376 36.03 43.42 -35.62
CA VAL A 376 36.62 44.76 -35.43
C VAL A 376 38.10 44.75 -35.75
N THR A 377 38.53 45.74 -36.54
CA THR A 377 39.90 46.10 -36.90
C THR A 377 40.55 47.01 -35.84
N THR A 378 41.84 46.83 -35.55
CA THR A 378 42.59 47.72 -34.64
C THR A 378 43.78 48.39 -35.33
N ILE A 379 43.93 49.67 -35.01
CA ILE A 379 44.73 50.73 -35.66
C ILE A 379 46.19 50.75 -35.15
N LYS A 380 47.15 51.09 -36.04
CA LYS A 380 48.53 51.47 -35.70
C LYS A 380 48.72 52.99 -35.73
N LYS A 381 49.55 53.54 -34.83
CA LYS A 381 50.23 54.84 -34.99
C LYS A 381 51.65 54.80 -34.37
N PRO A 382 52.66 55.53 -34.92
CA PRO A 382 54.06 55.46 -34.49
C PRO A 382 54.52 56.69 -33.68
N ILE A 383 55.65 56.58 -32.97
CA ILE A 383 56.37 57.71 -32.36
C ILE A 383 57.84 57.69 -32.80
N ASN A 384 58.38 58.89 -33.01
CA ASN A 384 59.62 59.28 -33.68
C ASN A 384 60.68 59.72 -32.65
N ILE A 385 61.98 59.47 -32.86
CA ILE A 385 63.09 60.02 -32.03
C ILE A 385 64.22 60.54 -32.94
N ILE A 386 64.70 61.76 -32.65
CA ILE A 386 65.76 62.55 -33.32
C ILE A 386 67.10 62.43 -32.52
N PRO A 387 68.31 62.62 -33.12
CA PRO A 387 69.55 61.96 -32.69
C PRO A 387 70.67 62.83 -32.06
N GLN A 388 71.63 62.13 -31.40
CA GLN A 388 73.11 62.39 -31.30
C GLN A 388 73.66 63.51 -30.35
N PRO A 389 74.99 63.59 -29.95
CA PRO A 389 76.12 62.62 -30.03
C PRO A 389 77.29 62.68 -28.95
N ILE A 390 78.30 61.78 -29.13
CA ILE A 390 79.79 61.79 -28.88
C ILE A 390 80.53 61.61 -27.48
N ILE A 391 81.57 60.73 -27.51
CA ILE A 391 82.98 60.75 -26.98
C ILE A 391 83.42 59.82 -25.79
N ASN A 392 84.39 58.93 -26.12
CA ASN A 392 85.49 58.25 -25.38
C ASN A 392 85.18 57.45 -24.09
N SER A 393 85.81 56.32 -23.74
CA SER A 393 87.15 55.75 -24.02
C SER A 393 87.16 54.27 -23.55
N ALA A 394 87.95 53.41 -24.21
CA ALA A 394 88.30 52.06 -23.75
C ALA A 394 89.46 52.09 -22.71
N PRO A 395 89.94 50.96 -22.13
CA PRO A 395 89.35 49.65 -21.81
C PRO A 395 89.66 49.19 -20.36
N GLN A 396 89.10 48.06 -19.87
CA GLN A 396 89.78 47.00 -19.10
C GLN A 396 88.82 45.82 -18.77
N PRO A 397 89.33 44.60 -18.55
CA PRO A 397 88.67 43.35 -18.92
C PRO A 397 87.91 42.72 -17.75
N ILE A 398 86.65 42.37 -17.98
CA ILE A 398 85.87 41.52 -17.07
C ILE A 398 85.28 40.40 -17.91
N VAL A 399 85.53 39.18 -17.47
CA VAL A 399 85.09 37.90 -18.02
C VAL A 399 83.65 38.00 -18.53
N GLN A 400 83.51 38.11 -19.86
CA GLN A 400 82.20 38.03 -20.51
C GLN A 400 81.80 36.57 -20.57
N GLU A 401 80.82 36.18 -19.74
CA GLU A 401 79.90 35.11 -20.11
C GLU A 401 79.40 35.45 -21.51
N THR A 402 79.68 34.59 -22.49
CA THR A 402 79.26 34.83 -23.87
C THR A 402 77.74 35.05 -23.86
N ALA A 403 77.23 36.05 -24.59
CA ALA A 403 75.80 36.37 -24.62
C ALA A 403 74.92 35.13 -24.91
N GLN A 404 75.47 34.15 -25.62
CA GLN A 404 74.85 32.86 -25.93
C GLN A 404 74.70 31.93 -24.71
N GLN A 405 75.68 31.88 -23.80
CA GLN A 405 75.58 31.14 -22.54
C GLN A 405 74.54 31.75 -21.59
N LYS A 406 74.51 33.08 -21.50
CA LYS A 406 73.52 33.80 -20.68
C LYS A 406 72.09 33.60 -21.22
N THR A 407 71.93 33.62 -22.55
CA THR A 407 70.64 33.34 -23.22
C THR A 407 70.17 31.91 -22.97
N ASN A 408 71.08 30.93 -23.02
CA ASN A 408 70.75 29.52 -22.72
C ASN A 408 70.35 29.34 -21.25
N GLN A 409 71.01 30.04 -20.31
CA GLN A 409 70.70 29.98 -18.89
C GLN A 409 69.36 30.66 -18.54
N ASP A 410 69.04 31.78 -19.19
CA ASP A 410 67.76 32.47 -18.99
C ASP A 410 66.59 31.70 -19.62
N LEU A 411 66.79 31.00 -20.75
CA LEU A 411 65.82 30.05 -21.30
C LEU A 411 65.57 28.88 -20.32
N GLN A 412 66.62 28.31 -19.71
CA GLN A 412 66.46 27.26 -18.71
C GLN A 412 65.62 27.71 -17.49
N LYS A 413 65.82 28.94 -17.00
CA LYS A 413 65.00 29.50 -15.91
C LYS A 413 63.53 29.67 -16.31
N ILE A 414 63.26 30.04 -17.57
CA ILE A 414 61.90 30.14 -18.10
C ILE A 414 61.24 28.76 -18.16
N ALA A 415 61.93 27.72 -18.62
CA ALA A 415 61.41 26.35 -18.62
C ALA A 415 61.06 25.86 -17.21
N GLN A 416 61.95 26.08 -16.24
CA GLN A 416 61.74 25.73 -14.83
C GLN A 416 60.54 26.47 -14.23
N HIS A 417 60.33 27.73 -14.61
CA HIS A 417 59.15 28.48 -14.18
C HIS A 417 57.85 27.86 -14.70
N TYR A 418 57.76 27.53 -16.00
CA TYR A 418 56.58 26.88 -16.56
C TYR A 418 56.32 25.51 -15.95
N GLU A 419 57.37 24.74 -15.68
CA GLU A 419 57.25 23.46 -14.99
C GLU A 419 56.69 23.64 -13.57
N GLN A 420 57.22 24.60 -12.80
CA GLN A 420 56.76 24.87 -11.44
C GLN A 420 55.30 25.32 -11.42
N VAL A 421 54.90 26.19 -12.34
CA VAL A 421 53.51 26.66 -12.49
C VAL A 421 52.60 25.49 -12.89
N ALA A 422 53.02 24.65 -13.85
CA ALA A 422 52.27 23.47 -14.26
C ALA A 422 52.07 22.47 -13.11
N ARG A 423 53.12 22.19 -12.33
CA ARG A 423 53.04 21.32 -11.15
C ARG A 423 52.14 21.92 -10.06
N THR A 424 52.16 23.23 -9.90
CA THR A 424 51.25 23.94 -8.97
C THR A 424 49.79 23.83 -9.43
N ALA A 425 49.51 23.98 -10.72
CA ALA A 425 48.17 23.76 -11.27
C ALA A 425 47.72 22.29 -11.11
N GLN A 426 48.65 21.34 -11.22
CA GLN A 426 48.38 19.91 -11.01
C GLN A 426 48.03 19.59 -9.55
N THR A 427 48.75 20.14 -8.56
CA THR A 427 48.43 19.96 -7.14
C THR A 427 47.12 20.64 -6.75
N GLN A 428 46.74 21.70 -7.44
CA GLN A 428 45.42 22.34 -7.32
C GLN A 428 44.30 21.60 -8.07
N GLY A 429 44.59 20.49 -8.76
CA GLY A 429 43.61 19.62 -9.40
C GLY A 429 43.20 20.01 -10.83
N SER A 430 43.85 21.01 -11.44
CA SER A 430 43.54 21.49 -12.79
C SER A 430 44.51 20.92 -13.84
N LEU A 431 44.22 19.70 -14.29
CA LEU A 431 45.06 18.99 -15.28
C LEU A 431 45.11 19.69 -16.64
N THR A 432 44.02 20.31 -17.09
CA THR A 432 43.95 21.03 -18.37
C THR A 432 44.76 22.31 -18.35
N LEU A 433 44.68 23.08 -17.25
CA LEU A 433 45.52 24.27 -17.06
C LEU A 433 47.00 23.88 -16.94
N SER A 434 47.30 22.79 -16.21
CA SER A 434 48.66 22.24 -16.13
C SER A 434 49.22 21.88 -17.51
N LEU A 435 48.42 21.22 -18.36
CA LEU A 435 48.81 20.87 -19.73
C LEU A 435 49.06 22.11 -20.60
N ASP A 436 48.19 23.13 -20.53
CA ASP A 436 48.36 24.39 -21.27
C ASP A 436 49.66 25.11 -20.88
N MET A 437 49.98 25.17 -19.58
CA MET A 437 51.23 25.77 -19.09
C MET A 437 52.46 25.01 -19.60
N VAL A 438 52.42 23.67 -19.63
CA VAL A 438 53.50 22.85 -20.20
C VAL A 438 53.67 23.12 -21.70
N GLN A 439 52.57 23.20 -22.46
CA GLN A 439 52.59 23.47 -23.89
C GLN A 439 53.10 24.87 -24.22
N GLN A 440 52.78 25.86 -23.40
CA GLN A 440 53.35 27.21 -23.51
C GLN A 440 54.87 27.20 -23.27
N GLY A 441 55.35 26.45 -22.28
CA GLY A 441 56.78 26.23 -22.04
C GLY A 441 57.48 25.56 -23.23
N LEU A 442 56.88 24.51 -23.80
CA LEU A 442 57.42 23.78 -24.96
C LEU A 442 57.41 24.59 -26.26
N LYS A 443 56.50 25.57 -26.42
CA LYS A 443 56.55 26.52 -27.55
C LYS A 443 57.80 27.41 -27.51
N ILE A 444 58.28 27.73 -26.31
CA ILE A 444 59.48 28.56 -26.12
C ILE A 444 60.73 27.68 -26.20
N ILE A 445 60.70 26.47 -25.61
CA ILE A 445 61.83 25.53 -25.57
C ILE A 445 61.36 24.12 -25.93
N PRO A 446 61.29 23.79 -27.23
CA PRO A 446 60.74 22.51 -27.69
C PRO A 446 61.53 21.28 -27.26
N THR A 447 62.81 21.45 -26.91
CA THR A 447 63.75 20.36 -26.56
C THR A 447 63.84 20.07 -25.06
N HIS A 448 63.01 20.70 -24.22
CA HIS A 448 63.08 20.52 -22.76
C HIS A 448 62.51 19.16 -22.33
N ALA A 449 63.40 18.21 -21.99
CA ALA A 449 63.03 16.82 -21.70
C ALA A 449 61.99 16.67 -20.56
N GLU A 450 62.09 17.46 -19.49
CA GLU A 450 61.17 17.35 -18.34
C GLU A 450 59.77 17.87 -18.67
N LEU A 451 59.66 18.89 -19.53
CA LEU A 451 58.36 19.42 -19.96
C LEU A 451 57.70 18.46 -20.95
N GLN A 452 58.47 17.84 -21.85
CA GLN A 452 57.96 16.79 -22.75
C GLN A 452 57.44 15.56 -21.96
N ALA A 453 58.20 15.11 -20.95
CA ALA A 453 57.78 14.02 -20.08
C ALA A 453 56.51 14.36 -19.29
N LEU A 454 56.42 15.59 -18.76
CA LEU A 454 55.25 16.07 -18.05
C LEU A 454 54.03 16.22 -18.98
N GLU A 455 54.21 16.67 -20.22
CA GLU A 455 53.15 16.74 -21.24
C GLU A 455 52.55 15.35 -21.49
N GLN A 456 53.40 14.37 -21.77
CA GLN A 456 52.96 12.99 -22.05
C GLN A 456 52.24 12.37 -20.84
N GLN A 457 52.74 12.64 -19.63
CA GLN A 457 52.09 12.21 -18.39
C GLN A 457 50.69 12.85 -18.23
N LEU A 458 50.58 14.16 -18.43
CA LEU A 458 49.30 14.89 -18.29
C LEU A 458 48.29 14.47 -19.35
N GLN A 459 48.71 14.30 -20.61
CA GLN A 459 47.85 13.80 -21.68
C GLN A 459 47.29 12.41 -21.34
N THR A 460 48.14 11.52 -20.81
CA THR A 460 47.72 10.17 -20.37
C THR A 460 46.71 10.25 -19.22
N GLN A 461 46.96 11.11 -18.21
CA GLN A 461 46.05 11.31 -17.08
C GLN A 461 44.69 11.90 -17.52
N ILE A 462 44.69 12.85 -18.44
CA ILE A 462 43.47 13.46 -18.99
C ILE A 462 42.66 12.43 -19.78
N ALA A 463 43.32 11.64 -20.65
CA ALA A 463 42.66 10.60 -21.43
C ALA A 463 42.02 9.53 -20.53
N GLN A 464 42.74 9.07 -19.49
CA GLN A 464 42.19 8.14 -18.50
C GLN A 464 40.98 8.72 -17.77
N LYS A 465 41.03 10.00 -17.35
CA LYS A 465 39.91 10.67 -16.68
C LYS A 465 38.69 10.78 -17.60
N GLN A 466 38.88 11.12 -18.87
CA GLN A 466 37.80 11.18 -19.87
C GLN A 466 37.17 9.81 -20.12
N GLN A 467 38.00 8.77 -20.26
CA GLN A 467 37.53 7.39 -20.42
C GLN A 467 36.70 6.93 -19.21
N ILE A 468 37.16 7.22 -17.99
CA ILE A 468 36.41 6.93 -16.76
C ILE A 468 35.05 7.64 -16.76
N MET A 469 34.97 8.92 -17.16
CA MET A 469 33.71 9.65 -17.22
C MET A 469 32.70 9.02 -18.20
N GLN A 470 33.15 8.63 -19.40
CA GLN A 470 32.29 7.98 -20.40
C GLN A 470 31.75 6.63 -19.89
N LEU A 471 32.62 5.85 -19.22
CA LEU A 471 32.20 4.59 -18.59
C LEU A 471 31.18 4.81 -17.47
N PHE A 472 31.32 5.87 -16.67
CA PHE A 472 30.32 6.20 -15.64
C PHE A 472 28.96 6.50 -16.25
N GLU A 473 28.90 7.33 -17.29
CA GLU A 473 27.65 7.68 -17.97
C GLU A 473 26.96 6.41 -18.52
N ARG A 474 27.73 5.51 -19.15
CA ARG A 474 27.22 4.23 -19.63
C ARG A 474 26.74 3.32 -18.50
N ALA A 475 27.46 3.25 -17.39
CA ALA A 475 27.08 2.45 -16.23
C ALA A 475 25.75 2.94 -15.63
N GLU A 476 25.57 4.25 -15.51
CA GLU A 476 24.33 4.86 -15.04
C GLU A 476 23.16 4.62 -16.00
N GLN A 477 23.39 4.64 -17.31
CA GLN A 477 22.37 4.29 -18.31
C GLN A 477 21.92 2.83 -18.17
N HIS A 478 22.86 1.89 -18.08
CA HIS A 478 22.52 0.48 -17.84
C HIS A 478 21.73 0.29 -16.53
N PHE A 479 22.12 1.00 -15.47
CA PHE A 479 21.40 0.96 -14.20
C PHE A 479 19.97 1.49 -14.31
N LYS A 480 19.76 2.63 -15.01
CA LYS A 480 18.43 3.21 -15.27
C LYS A 480 17.52 2.28 -16.07
N LEU A 481 18.09 1.52 -17.01
CA LEU A 481 17.36 0.53 -17.82
C LEU A 481 17.18 -0.82 -17.12
N HIS A 482 17.51 -0.93 -15.82
CA HIS A 482 17.48 -2.17 -15.03
C HIS A 482 18.36 -3.30 -15.57
N GLN A 483 19.40 -2.97 -16.33
CA GLN A 483 20.40 -3.91 -16.86
C GLN A 483 21.57 -4.05 -15.86
N LEU A 484 21.30 -4.67 -14.71
CA LEU A 484 22.22 -4.71 -13.56
C LEU A 484 23.55 -5.41 -13.86
N GLU A 485 23.54 -6.51 -14.61
CA GLU A 485 24.76 -7.21 -15.02
C GLU A 485 25.64 -6.33 -15.93
N ALA A 486 25.03 -5.61 -16.88
CA ALA A 486 25.77 -4.71 -17.77
C ALA A 486 26.36 -3.51 -17.02
N ALA A 487 25.60 -2.95 -16.07
CA ALA A 487 26.08 -1.91 -15.18
C ALA A 487 27.26 -2.40 -14.31
N TYR A 488 27.18 -3.63 -13.78
CA TYR A 488 28.25 -4.25 -13.01
C TYR A 488 29.55 -4.35 -13.81
N GLN A 489 29.49 -4.88 -15.04
CA GLN A 489 30.66 -4.99 -15.91
C GLN A 489 31.27 -3.63 -16.22
N THR A 490 30.43 -2.60 -16.42
CA THR A 490 30.90 -1.25 -16.71
C THR A 490 31.60 -0.62 -15.51
N TYR A 491 31.09 -0.79 -14.28
CA TYR A 491 31.78 -0.35 -13.08
C TYR A 491 33.08 -1.13 -12.81
N GLN A 492 33.14 -2.41 -13.13
CA GLN A 492 34.37 -3.20 -13.05
C GLN A 492 35.42 -2.67 -14.05
N ALA A 493 35.03 -2.31 -15.27
CA ALA A 493 35.93 -1.70 -16.25
C ALA A 493 36.52 -0.36 -15.75
N ILE A 494 35.74 0.44 -15.01
CA ILE A 494 36.27 1.66 -14.36
C ILE A 494 37.34 1.32 -13.32
N LEU A 495 37.11 0.29 -12.50
CA LEU A 495 38.06 -0.13 -11.47
C LEU A 495 39.34 -0.79 -12.03
N GLN A 496 39.31 -1.27 -13.28
CA GLN A 496 40.53 -1.71 -13.98
C GLN A 496 41.43 -0.54 -14.37
N ILE A 497 40.85 0.65 -14.63
CA ILE A 497 41.60 1.87 -14.94
C ILE A 497 42.06 2.56 -13.64
N ASP A 498 41.15 2.69 -12.66
CA ASP A 498 41.43 3.26 -11.35
C ASP A 498 40.80 2.42 -10.23
N THR A 499 41.64 1.58 -9.61
CA THR A 499 41.23 0.68 -8.51
C THR A 499 40.74 1.42 -7.26
N GLN A 500 41.07 2.70 -7.10
CA GLN A 500 40.67 3.51 -5.95
C GLN A 500 39.43 4.35 -6.21
N GLN A 501 38.81 4.25 -7.40
CA GLN A 501 37.68 5.08 -7.75
C GLN A 501 36.45 4.85 -6.86
N ILE A 502 36.20 5.77 -5.94
CA ILE A 502 35.19 5.64 -4.87
C ILE A 502 33.78 5.56 -5.46
N ALA A 503 33.48 6.36 -6.48
CA ALA A 503 32.17 6.38 -7.11
C ALA A 503 31.81 5.04 -7.76
N ALA A 504 32.79 4.32 -8.35
CA ALA A 504 32.56 3.02 -8.96
C ALA A 504 32.29 1.94 -7.91
N LYS A 505 33.04 1.95 -6.78
CA LYS A 505 32.78 1.07 -5.63
C LYS A 505 31.37 1.28 -5.06
N LYS A 506 30.92 2.54 -4.94
CA LYS A 506 29.53 2.87 -4.53
C LYS A 506 28.48 2.41 -5.55
N GLY A 507 28.77 2.52 -6.84
CA GLY A 507 27.90 2.00 -7.91
C GLY A 507 27.69 0.49 -7.80
N LEU A 508 28.77 -0.27 -7.60
CA LEU A 508 28.71 -1.72 -7.37
C LEU A 508 27.88 -2.08 -6.14
N GLN A 509 28.04 -1.35 -5.03
CA GLN A 509 27.19 -1.54 -3.85
C GLN A 509 25.71 -1.27 -4.15
N SER A 510 25.41 -0.22 -4.92
CA SER A 510 24.04 0.12 -5.32
C SER A 510 23.40 -0.96 -6.18
N ILE A 511 24.17 -1.68 -7.00
CA ILE A 511 23.70 -2.84 -7.77
C ILE A 511 23.34 -4.00 -6.83
N ALA A 512 24.20 -4.32 -5.85
CA ALA A 512 23.92 -5.37 -4.88
C ALA A 512 22.63 -5.09 -4.08
N GLU A 513 22.45 -3.83 -3.65
CA GLU A 513 21.23 -3.36 -2.99
C GLU A 513 20.00 -3.44 -3.91
N ALA A 514 20.15 -3.16 -5.21
CA ALA A 514 19.08 -3.30 -6.19
C ALA A 514 18.60 -4.75 -6.34
N TYR A 515 19.51 -5.74 -6.35
CA TYR A 515 19.12 -7.16 -6.36
C TYR A 515 18.33 -7.54 -5.10
N VAL A 516 18.73 -7.07 -3.92
CA VAL A 516 17.98 -7.30 -2.66
C VAL A 516 16.57 -6.73 -2.78
N GLN A 517 16.43 -5.47 -3.21
CA GLN A 517 15.14 -4.80 -3.33
C GLN A 517 14.23 -5.44 -4.37
N GLN A 518 14.79 -5.87 -5.52
CA GLN A 518 14.02 -6.57 -6.54
C GLN A 518 13.54 -7.93 -6.03
N ALA A 519 14.40 -8.69 -5.36
CA ALA A 519 14.02 -9.99 -4.80
C ALA A 519 12.89 -9.87 -3.76
N GLN A 520 12.93 -8.89 -2.87
CA GLN A 520 11.90 -8.72 -1.83
C GLN A 520 10.47 -8.42 -2.36
N ARG A 521 10.36 -8.00 -3.63
CA ARG A 521 9.07 -7.63 -4.25
C ARG A 521 8.50 -8.72 -5.14
N LYS A 522 9.20 -9.85 -5.30
CA LYS A 522 8.84 -10.92 -6.23
C LYS A 522 8.28 -12.13 -5.48
N PRO A 523 7.56 -13.03 -6.18
CA PRO A 523 7.19 -14.32 -5.63
C PRO A 523 8.44 -15.12 -5.21
N LEU A 524 8.29 -16.04 -4.26
CA LEU A 524 9.40 -16.80 -3.65
C LEU A 524 10.37 -17.45 -4.68
N PRO A 525 9.91 -18.12 -5.77
CA PRO A 525 10.82 -18.71 -6.75
C PRO A 525 11.65 -17.68 -7.53
N GLU A 526 11.02 -16.58 -7.95
CA GLU A 526 11.70 -15.46 -8.64
C GLU A 526 12.67 -14.74 -7.70
N SER A 527 12.29 -14.60 -6.43
CA SER A 527 13.12 -13.97 -5.39
C SER A 527 14.43 -14.73 -5.20
N LEU A 528 14.35 -16.06 -5.05
CA LEU A 528 15.54 -16.91 -4.94
C LEU A 528 16.41 -16.84 -6.20
N LEU A 529 15.82 -16.81 -7.39
CA LEU A 529 16.56 -16.64 -8.64
C LEU A 529 17.34 -15.33 -8.66
N LEU A 530 16.69 -14.21 -8.31
CA LEU A 530 17.32 -12.90 -8.26
C LEU A 530 18.42 -12.80 -7.20
N VAL A 531 18.21 -13.36 -6.01
CA VAL A 531 19.24 -13.40 -4.97
C VAL A 531 20.44 -14.23 -5.41
N ASN A 532 20.22 -15.37 -6.06
CA ASN A 532 21.32 -16.19 -6.58
C ASN A 532 22.10 -15.48 -7.70
N LYS A 533 21.41 -14.75 -8.59
CA LYS A 533 22.06 -13.87 -9.57
C LYS A 533 22.91 -12.79 -8.90
N GLY A 534 22.35 -12.11 -7.89
CA GLY A 534 23.08 -11.12 -7.11
C GLY A 534 24.31 -11.71 -6.42
N LEU A 535 24.20 -12.88 -5.80
CA LEU A 535 25.31 -13.57 -5.13
C LEU A 535 26.38 -14.08 -6.10
N ALA A 536 26.02 -14.41 -7.34
CA ALA A 536 27.00 -14.76 -8.36
C ALA A 536 27.93 -13.57 -8.68
N LEU A 537 27.42 -12.34 -8.62
CA LEU A 537 28.19 -11.11 -8.81
C LEU A 537 28.84 -10.63 -7.51
N PHE A 538 28.16 -10.79 -6.37
CA PHE A 538 28.60 -10.31 -5.06
C PHE A 538 28.58 -11.42 -4.00
N PRO A 539 29.53 -12.39 -4.05
CA PRO A 539 29.49 -13.56 -3.18
C PRO A 539 29.54 -13.23 -1.69
N GLN A 540 30.21 -12.12 -1.31
CA GLN A 540 30.42 -11.69 0.07
C GLN A 540 29.38 -10.69 0.59
N HIS A 541 28.33 -10.39 -0.17
CA HIS A 541 27.34 -9.40 0.24
C HIS A 541 26.39 -9.97 1.31
N LEU A 542 26.58 -9.53 2.56
CA LEU A 542 25.85 -10.02 3.74
C LEU A 542 24.33 -9.96 3.58
N GLY A 543 23.79 -8.87 3.02
CA GLY A 543 22.34 -8.72 2.81
C GLY A 543 21.76 -9.74 1.84
N LEU A 544 22.52 -10.14 0.82
CA LEU A 544 22.08 -11.16 -0.16
C LEU A 544 22.22 -12.57 0.42
N GLN A 545 23.28 -12.84 1.18
CA GLN A 545 23.46 -14.12 1.87
C GLN A 545 22.37 -14.37 2.91
N SER A 546 22.08 -13.36 3.74
CA SER A 546 21.02 -13.41 4.76
C SER A 546 19.65 -13.64 4.11
N LEU A 547 19.32 -12.89 3.05
CA LEU A 547 18.07 -13.06 2.34
C LEU A 547 17.97 -14.44 1.67
N ARG A 548 19.06 -14.99 1.11
CA ARG A 548 19.06 -16.36 0.57
C ARG A 548 18.72 -17.39 1.64
N ALA A 549 19.34 -17.28 2.82
CA ALA A 549 19.12 -18.22 3.92
C ALA A 549 17.67 -18.16 4.41
N GLU A 550 17.10 -16.96 4.55
CA GLU A 550 15.70 -16.75 4.92
C GLU A 550 14.74 -17.36 3.90
N LEU A 551 14.89 -16.99 2.61
CA LEU A 551 14.01 -17.50 1.55
C LEU A 551 14.10 -19.03 1.40
N THR A 552 15.28 -19.61 1.61
CA THR A 552 15.47 -21.07 1.59
C THR A 552 14.77 -21.74 2.79
N SER A 553 14.84 -21.13 3.98
CA SER A 553 14.11 -21.60 5.16
C SER A 553 12.59 -21.53 4.96
N VAL A 554 12.09 -20.46 4.35
CA VAL A 554 10.66 -20.33 4.02
C VAL A 554 10.24 -21.39 3.01
N LEU A 555 11.00 -21.61 1.94
CA LEU A 555 10.69 -22.60 0.92
C LEU A 555 10.66 -24.02 1.49
N THR A 556 11.66 -24.37 2.29
CA THR A 556 11.74 -25.70 2.93
C THR A 556 10.58 -25.93 3.91
N ARG A 557 10.21 -24.91 4.70
CA ARG A 557 9.01 -24.98 5.56
C ARG A 557 7.74 -25.18 4.74
N GLN A 558 7.58 -24.47 3.63
CA GLN A 558 6.41 -24.61 2.74
C GLN A 558 6.32 -26.01 2.12
N GLN A 559 7.43 -26.54 1.59
CA GLN A 559 7.50 -27.90 1.04
C GLN A 559 7.17 -28.96 2.10
N HIS A 560 7.65 -28.78 3.32
CA HIS A 560 7.34 -29.69 4.42
C HIS A 560 5.85 -29.65 4.79
N ILE A 561 5.24 -28.45 4.87
CA ILE A 561 3.80 -28.28 5.09
C ILE A 561 2.99 -28.95 3.97
N ASP A 562 3.37 -28.76 2.70
CA ASP A 562 2.67 -29.36 1.57
C ASP A 562 2.74 -30.90 1.59
N SER A 563 3.88 -31.45 2.00
CA SER A 563 4.05 -32.90 2.19
C SER A 563 3.12 -33.43 3.29
N LEU A 564 3.09 -32.76 4.45
CA LEU A 564 2.21 -33.14 5.56
C LEU A 564 0.73 -33.02 5.19
N LEU A 565 0.33 -32.00 4.42
CA LEU A 565 -1.06 -31.86 3.97
C LEU A 565 -1.48 -33.00 3.03
N LYS A 566 -0.60 -33.42 2.12
CA LYS A 566 -0.84 -34.58 1.24
C LYS A 566 -0.97 -35.87 2.03
N GLU A 567 -0.10 -36.05 3.02
CA GLU A 567 -0.13 -37.20 3.92
C GLU A 567 -1.40 -37.23 4.79
N ALA A 568 -1.79 -36.09 5.36
CA ALA A 568 -3.02 -35.97 6.15
C ALA A 568 -4.26 -36.32 5.33
N GLU A 569 -4.33 -35.83 4.08
CA GLU A 569 -5.43 -36.13 3.18
C GLU A 569 -5.46 -37.62 2.79
N LYS A 570 -4.30 -38.26 2.59
CA LYS A 570 -4.19 -39.71 2.37
C LYS A 570 -4.73 -40.50 3.56
N TYR A 571 -4.38 -40.12 4.78
CA TYR A 571 -4.92 -40.76 5.99
C TYR A 571 -6.43 -40.56 6.12
N ARG A 572 -6.93 -39.36 5.81
CA ARG A 572 -8.36 -39.04 5.87
C ARG A 572 -9.17 -39.88 4.87
N GLN A 573 -8.68 -40.01 3.64
CA GLN A 573 -9.30 -40.84 2.60
C GLN A 573 -9.29 -42.33 2.96
N ALA A 574 -8.25 -42.79 3.67
CA ALA A 574 -8.17 -44.14 4.21
C ALA A 574 -8.98 -44.35 5.52
N LEU A 575 -9.82 -43.38 5.93
CA LEU A 575 -10.60 -43.38 7.17
C LEU A 575 -9.75 -43.49 8.47
N ARG A 576 -8.44 -43.20 8.39
CA ARG A 576 -7.55 -43.09 9.56
C ARG A 576 -7.67 -41.68 10.15
N LEU A 577 -8.82 -41.40 10.76
CA LEU A 577 -9.21 -40.05 11.17
C LEU A 577 -8.46 -39.55 12.41
N THR A 578 -8.63 -40.22 13.55
CA THR A 578 -7.87 -39.97 14.81
C THR A 578 -7.07 -41.18 15.28
N GLU A 579 -7.18 -42.31 14.58
CA GLU A 579 -6.54 -43.58 14.93
C GLU A 579 -6.00 -44.24 13.64
N PRO A 580 -4.88 -45.00 13.71
CA PRO A 580 -4.02 -45.20 14.89
C PRO A 580 -3.18 -43.96 15.23
N PRO A 581 -2.67 -43.83 16.48
CA PRO A 581 -1.83 -42.70 16.87
C PRO A 581 -0.59 -42.59 15.98
N GLN A 582 -0.05 -41.38 15.81
CA GLN A 582 1.09 -41.03 14.95
C GLN A 582 0.86 -41.17 13.43
N THR A 583 -0.15 -41.92 13.00
CA THR A 583 -0.44 -42.26 11.60
C THR A 583 -1.91 -42.01 11.23
N ASN A 584 -2.44 -40.87 11.66
CA ASN A 584 -3.80 -40.43 11.41
C ASN A 584 -3.87 -38.98 10.88
N ALA A 585 -5.00 -38.65 10.26
CA ALA A 585 -5.21 -37.35 9.61
C ALA A 585 -5.20 -36.18 10.60
N TYR A 586 -5.83 -36.36 11.77
CA TYR A 586 -5.93 -35.33 12.80
C TYR A 586 -4.55 -34.85 13.27
N GLU A 587 -3.69 -35.77 13.70
CA GLU A 587 -2.34 -35.44 14.17
C GLU A 587 -1.48 -34.84 13.05
N THR A 588 -1.62 -35.32 11.81
CA THR A 588 -0.87 -34.75 10.69
C THR A 588 -1.32 -33.32 10.36
N TYR A 589 -2.62 -33.00 10.45
CA TYR A 589 -3.07 -31.61 10.37
C TYR A 589 -2.61 -30.77 11.57
N GLN A 590 -2.54 -31.33 12.77
CA GLN A 590 -1.98 -30.64 13.94
C GLN A 590 -0.49 -30.35 13.77
N LYS A 591 0.29 -31.26 13.18
CA LYS A 591 1.70 -31.01 12.81
C LYS A 591 1.82 -29.82 11.86
N VAL A 592 0.91 -29.70 10.89
CA VAL A 592 0.85 -28.52 10.01
C VAL A 592 0.53 -27.24 10.80
N LEU A 593 -0.42 -27.29 11.73
CA LEU A 593 -0.79 -26.11 12.55
C LEU A 593 0.30 -25.71 13.56
N ALA A 594 1.10 -26.67 14.04
CA ALA A 594 2.29 -26.38 14.84
C ALA A 594 3.35 -25.64 14.01
N LEU A 595 3.49 -26.00 12.73
CA LEU A 595 4.38 -25.35 11.77
C LEU A 595 3.77 -24.07 11.16
N ALA A 596 2.47 -23.86 11.19
CA ALA A 596 1.81 -22.69 10.64
C ALA A 596 0.47 -22.49 11.38
N PRO A 597 0.49 -21.76 12.52
CA PRO A 597 -0.72 -21.47 13.26
C PRO A 597 -1.73 -20.77 12.34
N ALA A 598 -2.96 -21.29 12.29
CA ALA A 598 -4.03 -20.85 11.39
C ALA A 598 -3.86 -21.16 9.88
N HIS A 599 -3.09 -22.20 9.51
CA HIS A 599 -3.01 -22.65 8.11
C HIS A 599 -4.39 -23.10 7.57
N PRO A 600 -4.94 -22.46 6.53
CA PRO A 600 -6.35 -22.60 6.15
C PRO A 600 -6.72 -24.02 5.71
N LYS A 601 -5.85 -24.68 4.92
CA LYS A 601 -6.10 -26.06 4.48
C LYS A 601 -6.10 -27.07 5.63
N ALA A 602 -5.32 -26.82 6.69
CA ALA A 602 -5.26 -27.70 7.85
C ALA A 602 -6.51 -27.50 8.73
N THR A 603 -6.93 -26.25 8.95
CA THR A 603 -8.19 -25.93 9.66
C THR A 603 -9.40 -26.50 8.94
N VAL A 604 -9.49 -26.34 7.62
CA VAL A 604 -10.54 -26.98 6.81
C VAL A 604 -10.45 -28.51 6.88
N GLY A 605 -9.24 -29.07 6.85
CA GLY A 605 -9.01 -30.50 7.04
C GLY A 605 -9.56 -31.05 8.36
N LEU A 606 -9.34 -30.32 9.47
CA LEU A 606 -9.89 -30.69 10.79
C LEU A 606 -11.43 -30.67 10.80
N ASN A 607 -12.06 -29.69 10.15
CA ASN A 607 -13.52 -29.65 10.00
C ASN A 607 -14.03 -30.82 9.16
N LYS A 608 -13.35 -31.16 8.06
CA LYS A 608 -13.69 -32.34 7.24
C LYS A 608 -13.61 -33.64 8.04
N ILE A 609 -12.68 -33.75 8.98
CA ILE A 609 -12.63 -34.91 9.89
C ILE A 609 -13.88 -34.94 10.78
N ALA A 610 -14.32 -33.80 11.33
CA ALA A 610 -15.53 -33.71 12.13
C ALA A 610 -16.81 -34.01 11.31
N ASP A 611 -16.89 -33.53 10.06
CA ASP A 611 -17.96 -33.87 9.11
C ASP A 611 -18.04 -35.39 8.89
N GLN A 612 -16.89 -36.03 8.68
CA GLN A 612 -16.80 -37.47 8.42
C GLN A 612 -17.19 -38.29 9.66
N TYR A 613 -16.87 -37.84 10.87
CA TYR A 613 -17.42 -38.42 12.09
C TYR A 613 -18.93 -38.24 12.22
N ALA A 614 -19.48 -37.11 11.76
CA ALA A 614 -20.92 -36.89 11.75
C ALA A 614 -21.63 -37.85 10.77
N GLU A 615 -21.04 -38.12 9.61
CA GLU A 615 -21.54 -39.11 8.66
C GLU A 615 -21.50 -40.53 9.24
N LEU A 616 -20.39 -40.94 9.85
CA LEU A 616 -20.28 -42.23 10.53
C LEU A 616 -21.32 -42.36 11.66
N ALA A 617 -21.55 -41.30 12.44
CA ALA A 617 -22.58 -41.29 13.47
C ALA A 617 -24.01 -41.34 12.91
N ARG A 618 -24.27 -40.77 11.73
CA ARG A 618 -25.58 -40.87 11.06
C ARG A 618 -25.85 -42.25 10.49
N ALA A 619 -24.81 -42.92 9.99
CA ALA A 619 -24.90 -44.27 9.43
C ALA A 619 -25.25 -45.33 10.49
N GLU A 620 -24.94 -45.08 11.76
CA GLU A 620 -25.28 -45.96 12.88
C GLU A 620 -26.72 -45.67 13.38
N SER A 621 -27.72 -46.35 12.82
CA SER A 621 -29.13 -46.24 13.26
C SER A 621 -29.41 -47.01 14.55
N ASP A 622 -28.88 -48.23 14.68
CA ASP A 622 -29.28 -49.18 15.71
C ASP A 622 -28.26 -49.32 16.86
N ASN A 623 -27.03 -48.84 16.66
CA ASN A 623 -25.95 -48.91 17.66
C ASN A 623 -25.67 -47.55 18.29
N LEU A 624 -26.47 -47.20 19.30
CA LEU A 624 -26.37 -45.93 20.03
C LEU A 624 -25.01 -45.71 20.72
N GLN A 625 -24.33 -46.78 21.12
CA GLN A 625 -22.99 -46.68 21.73
C GLN A 625 -21.92 -46.28 20.71
N LYS A 626 -21.90 -46.92 19.53
CA LYS A 626 -21.00 -46.53 18.42
C LYS A 626 -21.30 -45.12 17.92
N LYS A 627 -22.58 -44.78 17.80
CA LYS A 627 -23.02 -43.43 17.42
C LYS A 627 -22.49 -42.37 18.40
N ARG A 628 -22.65 -42.59 19.71
CA ARG A 628 -22.11 -41.70 20.75
C ARG A 628 -20.58 -41.60 20.66
N HIS A 629 -19.89 -42.72 20.47
CA HIS A 629 -18.43 -42.75 20.32
C HIS A 629 -17.93 -41.90 19.15
N PHE A 630 -18.57 -41.99 17.98
CA PHE A 630 -18.21 -41.14 16.83
C PHE A 630 -18.51 -39.66 17.08
N ILE A 631 -19.63 -39.36 17.75
CA ILE A 631 -19.98 -37.98 18.12
C ILE A 631 -18.94 -37.37 19.05
N GLU A 632 -18.55 -38.08 20.12
CA GLU A 632 -17.54 -37.64 21.06
C GLU A 632 -16.17 -37.43 20.40
N LYS A 633 -15.77 -38.33 19.49
CA LYS A 633 -14.52 -38.18 18.73
C LYS A 633 -14.55 -36.93 17.84
N GLY A 634 -15.64 -36.69 17.11
CA GLY A 634 -15.76 -35.52 16.26
C GLY A 634 -15.82 -34.20 17.06
N LEU A 635 -16.52 -34.18 18.19
CA LEU A 635 -16.63 -32.98 19.05
C LEU A 635 -15.33 -32.65 19.78
N LYS A 636 -14.48 -33.65 20.10
CA LYS A 636 -13.13 -33.39 20.62
C LYS A 636 -12.25 -32.63 19.61
N ILE A 637 -12.48 -32.85 18.32
CA ILE A 637 -11.73 -32.20 17.23
C ILE A 637 -12.33 -30.82 16.92
N SER A 638 -13.66 -30.74 16.83
CA SER A 638 -14.38 -29.50 16.55
C SER A 638 -15.56 -29.35 17.53
N PRO A 639 -15.34 -28.72 18.70
CA PRO A 639 -16.36 -28.60 19.76
C PRO A 639 -17.61 -27.82 19.35
N ILE A 640 -17.50 -26.97 18.33
CA ILE A 640 -18.59 -26.12 17.81
C ILE A 640 -19.25 -26.69 16.55
N HIS A 641 -18.96 -27.95 16.20
CA HIS A 641 -19.44 -28.56 14.97
C HIS A 641 -20.96 -28.83 15.01
N TYR A 642 -21.73 -28.00 14.30
CA TYR A 642 -23.19 -27.99 14.33
C TYR A 642 -23.82 -29.37 14.10
N GLY A 643 -23.39 -30.09 13.05
CA GLY A 643 -23.96 -31.40 12.71
C GLY A 643 -23.75 -32.46 13.81
N LEU A 644 -22.68 -32.34 14.60
CA LEU A 644 -22.39 -33.26 15.70
C LEU A 644 -23.11 -32.86 16.98
N LEU A 645 -23.24 -31.55 17.24
CA LEU A 645 -24.03 -31.03 18.35
C LEU A 645 -25.51 -31.42 18.24
N VAL A 646 -26.09 -31.33 17.04
CA VAL A 646 -27.48 -31.76 16.77
C VAL A 646 -27.63 -33.27 17.00
N LEU A 647 -26.69 -34.08 16.52
CA LEU A 647 -26.72 -35.53 16.74
C LEU A 647 -26.57 -35.87 18.23
N ASN A 648 -25.76 -35.11 18.97
CA ASN A 648 -25.59 -35.25 20.41
C ASN A 648 -26.89 -34.92 21.17
N GLU A 649 -27.56 -33.82 20.79
CA GLU A 649 -28.85 -33.41 21.37
C GLU A 649 -29.94 -34.45 21.12
N GLN A 650 -30.04 -35.00 19.90
CA GLN A 650 -30.97 -36.10 19.58
C GLN A 650 -30.71 -37.36 20.41
N LEU A 651 -29.44 -37.63 20.73
CA LEU A 651 -29.04 -38.78 21.52
C LEU A 651 -29.33 -38.58 23.02
N GLU A 652 -29.26 -37.34 23.51
CA GLU A 652 -29.67 -36.98 24.88
C GLU A 652 -31.20 -36.90 25.03
N ALA A 653 -31.93 -36.48 23.98
CA ALA A 653 -33.40 -36.51 23.96
C ALA A 653 -33.96 -37.93 24.08
N HIS A 654 -33.28 -38.93 23.50
CA HIS A 654 -33.61 -40.35 23.72
C HIS A 654 -33.40 -40.85 25.16
N LYS A 655 -32.62 -40.15 26.00
CA LYS A 655 -32.51 -40.45 27.44
C LYS A 655 -33.64 -39.83 28.26
N GLN A 656 -34.30 -38.77 27.76
CA GLN A 656 -35.33 -38.00 28.47
C GLN A 656 -36.74 -38.40 28.03
N SER A 657 -37.15 -39.63 28.34
CA SER A 657 -38.57 -40.01 28.45
C SER A 657 -38.93 -40.15 29.94
N PRO A 658 -40.15 -39.76 30.38
CA PRO A 658 -40.37 -39.37 31.77
C PRO A 658 -40.55 -40.57 32.71
N LYS A 659 -39.75 -40.62 33.77
CA LYS A 659 -40.08 -41.34 35.02
C LYS A 659 -40.02 -40.37 36.19
N LEU A 660 -41.05 -40.47 37.04
CA LEU A 660 -41.37 -39.68 38.25
C LEU A 660 -40.19 -39.51 39.23
N PRO A 661 -40.25 -38.50 40.14
CA PRO A 661 -39.14 -38.12 41.00
C PRO A 661 -39.07 -39.02 42.25
N THR A 662 -37.85 -39.35 42.71
CA THR A 662 -37.65 -39.90 44.06
C THR A 662 -36.30 -39.47 44.63
N SER A 663 -36.40 -38.72 45.72
CA SER A 663 -35.53 -38.57 46.90
C SER A 663 -33.99 -38.62 46.81
N VAL A 664 -33.39 -37.52 47.31
CA VAL A 664 -32.43 -37.45 48.44
C VAL A 664 -31.40 -38.57 48.58
N GLN A 665 -30.11 -38.24 48.47
CA GLN A 665 -29.12 -38.47 49.54
C GLN A 665 -27.80 -37.72 49.31
N GLU A 666 -27.31 -37.15 50.41
CA GLU A 666 -26.00 -36.56 50.66
C GLU A 666 -24.87 -37.60 50.55
N VAL A 667 -23.61 -37.16 50.39
CA VAL A 667 -22.49 -37.40 51.36
C VAL A 667 -21.11 -37.03 50.77
N SER A 668 -20.39 -36.26 51.60
CA SER A 668 -18.94 -36.10 51.84
C SER A 668 -17.90 -35.83 50.75
N ILE A 669 -17.40 -34.59 50.85
CA ILE A 669 -16.00 -34.17 51.07
C ILE A 669 -14.98 -35.30 51.33
N GLN A 670 -13.91 -35.33 50.54
CA GLN A 670 -12.56 -35.64 51.03
C GLN A 670 -11.54 -34.68 50.42
N SER A 671 -10.89 -33.95 51.32
CA SER A 671 -9.70 -33.12 51.15
C SER A 671 -8.43 -33.97 51.22
N THR A 672 -7.47 -33.70 50.33
CA THR A 672 -6.05 -33.98 50.57
C THR A 672 -5.21 -32.80 50.08
N ASP A 673 -4.75 -31.98 51.03
CA ASP A 673 -3.64 -31.05 50.88
C ASP A 673 -2.32 -31.82 50.94
N SER A 674 -1.36 -31.45 50.08
CA SER A 674 0.10 -31.52 50.28
C SER A 674 0.85 -30.84 49.10
N PRO A 675 2.09 -30.35 49.29
CA PRO A 675 2.45 -28.92 49.18
C PRO A 675 3.04 -28.51 47.81
N PRO A 676 3.12 -27.19 47.50
CA PRO A 676 3.79 -26.74 46.28
C PRO A 676 5.31 -26.76 46.47
N SER A 677 6.00 -27.39 45.51
CA SER A 677 7.45 -27.31 45.33
C SER A 677 7.82 -26.06 44.48
N PRO A 678 9.08 -25.58 44.53
CA PRO A 678 9.40 -24.17 44.55
C PRO A 678 9.28 -23.48 43.19
N VAL A 679 8.65 -22.31 43.21
CA VAL A 679 8.60 -21.34 42.11
C VAL A 679 10.00 -20.79 41.87
N GLN A 680 10.53 -20.98 40.65
CA GLN A 680 11.70 -20.23 40.19
C GLN A 680 11.30 -18.77 39.98
N ILE A 681 11.77 -17.90 40.87
CA ILE A 681 11.64 -16.45 40.76
C ILE A 681 12.60 -15.97 39.66
N LEU A 682 12.06 -15.49 38.54
CA LEU A 682 12.82 -14.66 37.60
C LEU A 682 13.15 -13.29 38.23
N PRO A 683 14.26 -12.64 37.83
CA PRO A 683 14.60 -11.31 38.33
C PRO A 683 13.43 -10.33 38.16
N THR A 684 13.13 -9.56 39.20
CA THR A 684 12.01 -8.59 39.26
C THR A 684 12.03 -7.52 38.16
N ASP A 685 13.16 -7.32 37.49
CA ASP A 685 13.31 -6.33 36.42
C ASP A 685 12.74 -6.83 35.08
N THR A 686 12.87 -8.13 34.77
CA THR A 686 12.34 -8.72 33.53
C THR A 686 10.81 -8.72 33.45
N THR A 687 10.11 -8.95 34.58
CA THR A 687 8.63 -8.93 34.59
C THR A 687 8.09 -7.50 34.40
N LYS A 688 8.77 -6.49 34.97
CA LYS A 688 8.41 -5.08 34.76
C LYS A 688 8.57 -4.68 33.30
N ASP A 689 9.66 -5.07 32.65
CA ASP A 689 9.90 -4.80 31.23
C ASP A 689 8.87 -5.49 30.32
N LEU A 690 8.47 -6.72 30.66
CA LEU A 690 7.41 -7.43 29.96
C LEU A 690 6.05 -6.77 30.16
N LEU A 691 5.73 -6.26 31.35
CA LEU A 691 4.49 -5.53 31.59
C LEU A 691 4.45 -4.20 30.82
N ILE A 692 5.56 -3.47 30.77
CA ILE A 692 5.69 -2.25 29.96
C ILE A 692 5.51 -2.58 28.48
N THR A 693 6.16 -3.64 28.01
CA THR A 693 6.05 -4.09 26.61
C THR A 693 4.62 -4.52 26.29
N ALA A 694 3.97 -5.28 27.18
CA ALA A 694 2.58 -5.69 27.00
C ALA A 694 1.64 -4.49 26.92
N GLN A 695 1.82 -3.49 27.80
CA GLN A 695 1.04 -2.26 27.78
C GLN A 695 1.28 -1.46 26.49
N GLN A 696 2.51 -1.37 26.00
CA GLN A 696 2.81 -0.74 24.71
C GLN A 696 2.12 -1.45 23.54
N GLN A 697 2.02 -2.78 23.57
CA GLN A 697 1.27 -3.52 22.55
C GLN A 697 -0.24 -3.28 22.66
N VAL A 698 -0.79 -3.14 23.87
CA VAL A 698 -2.20 -2.73 24.08
C VAL A 698 -2.43 -1.32 23.51
N ASP A 699 -1.53 -0.38 23.79
CA ASP A 699 -1.63 1.01 23.32
C ASP A 699 -1.49 1.11 21.78
N ALA A 700 -0.77 0.16 21.17
CA ALA A 700 -0.64 0.00 19.72
C ALA A 700 -1.77 -0.85 19.08
N ASP A 701 -2.79 -1.24 19.84
CA ASP A 701 -3.93 -2.08 19.42
C ASP A 701 -3.55 -3.49 18.92
N LYS A 702 -2.36 -3.98 19.32
CA LYS A 702 -1.84 -5.32 19.03
C LYS A 702 -2.21 -6.30 20.14
N LEU A 703 -3.50 -6.55 20.27
CA LEU A 703 -4.09 -7.27 21.41
C LEU A 703 -3.63 -8.71 21.54
N GLU A 704 -3.38 -9.41 20.43
CA GLU A 704 -2.87 -10.78 20.45
C GLU A 704 -1.42 -10.88 20.95
N GLU A 705 -0.58 -9.91 20.60
CA GLU A 705 0.81 -9.82 21.07
C GLU A 705 0.83 -9.51 22.59
N ALA A 706 0.00 -8.56 23.03
CA ALA A 706 -0.17 -8.24 24.44
C ALA A 706 -0.72 -9.42 25.26
N LEU A 707 -1.71 -10.15 24.73
CA LEU A 707 -2.33 -11.31 25.36
C LEU A 707 -1.30 -12.40 25.64
N GLN A 708 -0.40 -12.66 24.68
CA GLN A 708 0.64 -13.66 24.85
C GLN A 708 1.62 -13.27 25.95
N ILE A 709 1.99 -11.99 26.04
CA ILE A 709 2.92 -11.51 27.08
C ILE A 709 2.28 -11.64 28.48
N TYR A 710 1.03 -11.21 28.66
CA TYR A 710 0.34 -11.38 29.94
C TYR A 710 0.13 -12.85 30.32
N LYS A 711 -0.18 -13.72 29.35
CA LYS A 711 -0.25 -15.17 29.59
C LYS A 711 1.09 -15.74 30.02
N ASN A 712 2.20 -15.32 29.40
CA ASN A 712 3.54 -15.76 29.78
C ASN A 712 3.88 -15.34 31.22
N ILE A 713 3.51 -14.12 31.63
CA ILE A 713 3.68 -13.66 33.02
C ILE A 713 2.85 -14.53 33.97
N LEU A 714 1.61 -14.86 33.63
CA LEU A 714 0.72 -15.68 34.48
C LEU A 714 1.08 -17.17 34.50
N VAL A 715 1.83 -17.66 33.51
CA VAL A 715 2.44 -19.01 33.57
C VAL A 715 3.53 -19.07 34.63
N ILE A 716 4.24 -17.95 34.85
CA ILE A 716 5.33 -17.85 35.83
C ILE A 716 4.77 -17.50 37.22
N ASP A 717 3.87 -16.52 37.30
CA ASP A 717 3.17 -16.11 38.51
C ASP A 717 1.65 -16.06 38.26
N PRO A 718 0.91 -17.14 38.56
CA PRO A 718 -0.53 -17.22 38.33
C PRO A 718 -1.36 -16.16 39.07
N ASN A 719 -0.82 -15.56 40.13
CA ASN A 719 -1.52 -14.57 40.96
C ASN A 719 -1.07 -13.12 40.66
N HIS A 720 -0.35 -12.90 39.56
CA HIS A 720 0.21 -11.59 39.22
C HIS A 720 -0.87 -10.55 38.87
N SER A 721 -1.20 -9.70 39.85
CA SER A 721 -2.33 -8.74 39.78
C SER A 721 -2.32 -7.84 38.53
N GLN A 722 -1.16 -7.30 38.14
CA GLN A 722 -1.06 -6.43 36.95
C GLN A 722 -1.27 -7.18 35.63
N ALA A 723 -0.87 -8.45 35.54
CA ALA A 723 -1.07 -9.25 34.33
C ALA A 723 -2.53 -9.69 34.22
N THR A 724 -3.16 -10.06 35.34
CA THR A 724 -4.61 -10.31 35.41
C THR A 724 -5.42 -9.06 35.04
N SER A 725 -5.01 -7.88 35.55
CA SER A 725 -5.61 -6.60 35.16
C SER A 725 -5.40 -6.30 33.67
N GLY A 726 -4.23 -6.62 33.12
CA GLY A 726 -3.93 -6.49 31.69
C GLY A 726 -4.82 -7.35 30.80
N LEU A 727 -5.08 -8.60 31.19
CA LEU A 727 -6.06 -9.46 30.52
C LEU A 727 -7.46 -8.85 30.54
N GLN A 728 -7.89 -8.29 31.67
CA GLN A 728 -9.19 -7.61 31.77
C GLN A 728 -9.26 -6.35 30.90
N THR A 729 -8.15 -5.61 30.74
CA THR A 729 -8.04 -4.50 29.79
C THR A 729 -8.21 -4.98 28.34
N ILE A 730 -7.59 -6.11 27.98
CA ILE A 730 -7.74 -6.73 26.64
C ILE A 730 -9.18 -7.17 26.40
N VAL A 731 -9.83 -7.82 27.37
CA VAL A 731 -11.24 -8.23 27.26
C VAL A 731 -12.15 -7.02 27.10
N SER A 732 -11.93 -5.98 27.90
CA SER A 732 -12.66 -4.70 27.78
C SER A 732 -12.46 -4.05 26.42
N ARG A 733 -11.24 -4.15 25.85
CA ARG A 733 -10.93 -3.64 24.52
C ARG A 733 -11.62 -4.45 23.42
N TYR A 734 -11.66 -5.78 23.52
CA TYR A 734 -12.44 -6.63 22.63
C TYR A 734 -13.94 -6.31 22.71
N GLU A 735 -14.47 -6.01 23.88
CA GLU A 735 -15.86 -5.55 24.02
C GLU A 735 -16.09 -4.20 23.31
N GLN A 736 -15.19 -3.22 23.49
CA GLN A 736 -15.29 -1.94 22.81
C GLN A 736 -15.25 -2.10 21.28
N LEU A 737 -14.32 -2.91 20.77
CA LEU A 737 -14.19 -3.20 19.34
C LEU A 737 -15.42 -3.96 18.84
N ALA A 738 -15.95 -4.92 19.60
CA ALA A 738 -17.16 -5.64 19.24
C ALA A 738 -18.38 -4.70 19.17
N ARG A 739 -18.56 -3.81 20.17
CA ARG A 739 -19.61 -2.78 20.16
C ARG A 739 -19.44 -1.82 19.00
N TYR A 740 -18.21 -1.44 18.67
CA TYR A 740 -17.90 -0.61 17.52
C TYR A 740 -18.27 -1.30 16.19
N GLN A 741 -17.91 -2.58 16.03
CA GLN A 741 -18.32 -3.36 14.86
C GLN A 741 -19.84 -3.57 14.81
N GLN A 742 -20.50 -3.77 15.95
CA GLN A 742 -21.97 -3.83 16.05
C GLN A 742 -22.61 -2.51 15.62
N GLN A 743 -22.07 -1.35 16.04
CA GLN A 743 -22.52 -0.02 15.61
C GLN A 743 -22.32 0.20 14.11
N GLN A 744 -21.31 -0.43 13.51
CA GLN A 744 -21.10 -0.46 12.07
C GLN A 744 -21.93 -1.52 11.32
N ALA A 745 -22.83 -2.22 12.01
CA ALA A 745 -23.60 -3.35 11.49
C ALA A 745 -22.76 -4.53 10.97
N ASN A 746 -21.48 -4.60 11.33
CA ASN A 746 -20.59 -5.71 11.01
C ASN A 746 -20.69 -6.81 12.08
N PHE A 747 -21.82 -7.52 12.05
CA PHE A 747 -22.16 -8.50 13.08
C PHE A 747 -21.24 -9.72 13.11
N SER A 748 -20.69 -10.12 11.95
CA SER A 748 -19.72 -11.23 11.89
C SER A 748 -18.41 -10.85 12.59
N ALA A 749 -17.84 -9.68 12.29
CA ALA A 749 -16.65 -9.19 12.97
C ALA A 749 -16.92 -8.94 14.46
N SER A 750 -18.10 -8.42 14.81
CA SER A 750 -18.53 -8.27 16.21
C SER A 750 -18.56 -9.62 16.92
N LEU A 751 -19.13 -10.67 16.31
CA LEU A 751 -19.18 -12.01 16.90
C LEU A 751 -17.78 -12.64 17.01
N THR A 752 -16.88 -12.41 16.05
CA THR A 752 -15.48 -12.84 16.14
C THR A 752 -14.77 -12.18 17.32
N LEU A 753 -14.95 -10.87 17.51
CA LEU A 753 -14.35 -10.14 18.63
C LEU A 753 -14.94 -10.57 19.98
N ILE A 754 -16.25 -10.82 20.04
CA ILE A 754 -16.92 -11.40 21.22
C ILE A 754 -16.34 -12.78 21.56
N ALA A 755 -16.16 -13.65 20.56
CA ALA A 755 -15.58 -14.97 20.76
C ALA A 755 -14.14 -14.88 21.28
N LYS A 756 -13.33 -13.96 20.74
CA LYS A 756 -11.97 -13.70 21.22
C LYS A 756 -11.94 -13.23 22.68
N GLY A 757 -12.82 -12.31 23.07
CA GLY A 757 -12.91 -11.83 24.44
C GLY A 757 -13.42 -12.89 25.44
N LEU A 758 -14.45 -13.66 25.06
CA LEU A 758 -15.00 -14.74 25.90
C LEU A 758 -14.06 -15.95 26.02
N ALA A 759 -13.12 -16.13 25.07
CA ALA A 759 -12.06 -17.13 25.21
C ALA A 759 -11.03 -16.76 26.30
N ILE A 760 -10.96 -15.49 26.68
CA ILE A 760 -10.08 -15.00 27.76
C ILE A 760 -10.84 -14.95 29.09
N ASP A 761 -12.06 -14.39 29.08
CA ASP A 761 -12.96 -14.38 30.25
C ASP A 761 -14.37 -14.87 29.86
N PRO A 762 -14.66 -16.17 30.06
CA PRO A 762 -15.96 -16.75 29.75
C PRO A 762 -17.13 -16.16 30.57
N LYS A 763 -16.84 -15.50 31.70
CA LYS A 763 -17.85 -14.93 32.60
C LYS A 763 -18.05 -13.43 32.37
N HIS A 764 -17.40 -12.84 31.36
CA HIS A 764 -17.50 -11.41 31.10
C HIS A 764 -18.94 -11.01 30.73
N LYS A 765 -19.58 -10.25 31.62
CA LYS A 765 -21.02 -9.93 31.52
C LYS A 765 -21.36 -9.11 30.26
N GLY A 766 -20.52 -8.14 29.90
CA GLY A 766 -20.79 -7.25 28.77
C GLY A 766 -20.76 -7.98 27.43
N LEU A 767 -19.70 -8.72 27.15
CA LEU A 767 -19.58 -9.64 25.99
C LEU A 767 -20.66 -10.73 25.95
N THR A 768 -21.02 -11.34 27.08
CA THR A 768 -22.08 -12.37 27.13
C THR A 768 -23.43 -11.77 26.77
N ARG A 769 -23.76 -10.60 27.34
CA ARG A 769 -24.97 -9.85 26.99
C ARG A 769 -24.96 -9.42 25.52
N LEU A 770 -23.81 -8.97 25.01
CA LEU A 770 -23.65 -8.58 23.61
C LEU A 770 -23.90 -9.76 22.66
N LYS A 771 -23.41 -10.96 23.04
CA LYS A 771 -23.66 -12.23 22.34
C LYS A 771 -25.15 -12.56 22.32
N GLU A 772 -25.82 -12.48 23.48
CA GLU A 772 -27.27 -12.73 23.60
C GLU A 772 -28.11 -11.72 22.81
N GLU A 773 -27.76 -10.44 22.84
CA GLU A 773 -28.41 -9.37 22.07
C GLU A 773 -28.32 -9.66 20.56
N LEU A 774 -27.16 -10.10 20.07
CA LEU A 774 -26.94 -10.51 18.69
C LEU A 774 -27.69 -11.82 18.33
N SER A 775 -27.75 -12.78 19.26
CA SER A 775 -28.52 -14.02 19.08
C SER A 775 -30.03 -13.77 19.04
N LEU A 776 -30.57 -12.90 19.90
CA LEU A 776 -32.00 -12.56 19.95
C LEU A 776 -32.46 -11.76 18.71
N GLN A 777 -31.60 -10.90 18.16
CA GLN A 777 -31.87 -10.23 16.87
C GLN A 777 -31.91 -11.21 15.69
N THR A 778 -31.24 -12.36 15.81
CA THR A 778 -31.27 -13.45 14.83
C THR A 778 -32.56 -14.28 14.95
N ILE A 779 -33.08 -14.48 16.17
CA ILE A 779 -34.32 -15.23 16.44
C ILE A 779 -35.59 -14.42 16.12
N LYS A 780 -35.62 -13.10 16.37
CA LYS A 780 -36.76 -12.26 15.94
C LYS A 780 -36.96 -12.27 14.42
N LYS A 781 -35.92 -12.54 13.64
CA LYS A 781 -36.01 -12.72 12.18
C LYS A 781 -36.58 -14.06 11.74
N SER A 782 -36.43 -15.14 12.51
CA SER A 782 -36.94 -16.46 12.14
C SER A 782 -38.43 -16.65 12.51
N VAL A 783 -38.88 -16.06 13.62
CA VAL A 783 -40.30 -16.14 14.06
C VAL A 783 -41.23 -15.25 13.21
N SER A 784 -40.68 -14.20 12.59
CA SER A 784 -41.43 -13.35 11.65
C SER A 784 -41.62 -13.96 10.25
N GLN A 785 -41.12 -15.18 10.01
CA GLN A 785 -41.17 -15.86 8.70
C GLN A 785 -42.04 -17.12 8.67
N THR A 786 -42.62 -17.56 9.81
CA THR A 786 -43.41 -18.81 9.91
C THR A 786 -44.88 -18.64 10.32
N SER A 787 -45.42 -17.42 10.41
CA SER A 787 -46.85 -17.18 10.58
C SER A 787 -47.51 -16.81 9.25
N GLY A 788 -47.77 -17.83 8.43
CA GLY A 788 -48.36 -17.63 7.10
C GLY A 788 -48.92 -18.90 6.47
N THR A 789 -49.55 -19.78 7.25
CA THR A 789 -50.41 -20.83 6.67
C THR A 789 -51.60 -21.10 7.58
N THR A 790 -52.75 -20.56 7.17
CA THR A 790 -54.10 -20.91 7.61
C THR A 790 -54.37 -22.39 7.39
N VAL A 791 -54.63 -23.12 8.47
CA VAL A 791 -55.39 -24.38 8.43
C VAL A 791 -56.77 -24.08 9.04
N ALA A 792 -57.82 -24.31 8.25
CA ALA A 792 -59.22 -24.10 8.63
C ALA A 792 -59.68 -25.10 9.70
N PRO A 793 -60.77 -24.80 10.45
CA PRO A 793 -61.03 -25.41 11.75
C PRO A 793 -61.82 -26.72 11.63
N ILE A 794 -61.42 -27.73 12.40
CA ILE A 794 -62.28 -28.89 12.71
C ILE A 794 -62.90 -28.62 14.08
N ILE A 795 -64.21 -28.38 14.06
CA ILE A 795 -65.06 -28.24 15.25
C ILE A 795 -65.35 -29.65 15.76
N PHE A 796 -64.99 -29.93 17.02
CA PHE A 796 -65.73 -30.86 17.87
C PHE A 796 -65.88 -30.21 19.25
N THR A 797 -67.12 -29.96 19.62
CA THR A 797 -67.56 -29.43 20.91
C THR A 797 -67.44 -30.47 22.02
N PRO A 798 -67.39 -30.03 23.30
CA PRO A 798 -67.06 -30.87 24.44
C PRO A 798 -68.29 -31.52 25.06
N THR A 799 -68.15 -32.73 25.63
CA THR A 799 -68.92 -33.16 26.81
C THR A 799 -68.30 -34.41 27.44
N PHE A 800 -67.99 -34.26 28.74
CA PHE A 800 -67.63 -35.22 29.80
C PHE A 800 -66.33 -36.02 29.71
#